data_AF-A0A4W4G340-F1
#
_entry.id   AF-A0A4W4G340-F1
#
_cell.length_a   1.000
_cell.length_b   1.000
_cell.length_c   1.000
_cell.angle_alpha   90.00
_cell.angle_beta   90.00
_cell.angle_gamma   90.00
#
_symmetry.space_group_name_H-M   'P 1'
#
loop_
_entity.id
_entity.type
_entity.pdbx_description
1 polymer ?
#
loop_
_entity_poly.entity_id
_entity_poly.type
_entity_poly.pdbx_seq_one_letter_code
_entity_poly.pdbx_strand_id
1 'polypeptide(L)'
;MLPNCPPVGLESLRVSDYQLQASSSLNIGLGPHRGRLNIQSGLEDGDEYDGAWCADLEDQEQWLQLDALRATLFTGVILQGRNSIWRLDWVSTYKVQFSNDSVIWIPCMNGSQEAVFVGNQDQETPVLALFPEPTVAQYIRINPQSWFKNGTICLRAEILGCPLSGPDHEYNWKSERGSTDKLDFRHHNYNEMRKLLKAVNDECPDITRIYTIGKSYTGLKLYVMEISDNPGKHELGEPEFRYVAGMHGNEALGRELMLNLMQYICHEYKRDNQRIMQLVKDTRIHLLPSMNPDGYEVAYEKGSELSGWSLGRYSFEGIDLNHNFPDLNNIMWDAQELATNKKSVSNHYIPMPEYYTTTNATVASETRAVISWMQDIPFVLSANLHGGELVVTYPFDCTRDWIPRQDTPTEDNDFFRWLAAVYASANLVMANPDRRICHYEDFQQHKNIINGADWHTVPGSMNDFSYLHTNCFEVTVELSCDKFPHASELPTEWENNKESLILYMEQVHRGIKGVIRDKDTKEGIANGIIKVAGLDHDIRSAADGDYWRLLNPGEYKVIVWAEGYLPLVRRCSVGSEAQPTICNFSLTKTPRERIKQILARGSKMPRDEMLRIRALRMRKLRVSTKILNRRREEQQRHAKARTK
;
A
#
# COMPACT_ATOMS: atom_id res chain seq x y z
N MET A 1 19.04 17.03 32.97
CA MET A 1 18.78 16.52 31.62
C MET A 1 18.37 17.71 30.77
N LEU A 2 19.04 17.93 29.65
CA LEU A 2 18.60 18.94 28.67
C LEU A 2 17.19 18.55 28.18
N PRO A 3 16.26 19.49 27.95
CA PRO A 3 14.96 19.16 27.40
C PRO A 3 15.13 18.53 26.02
N ASN A 4 14.56 17.35 25.81
CA ASN A 4 14.55 16.68 24.51
C ASN A 4 13.40 17.27 23.69
N CYS A 5 13.69 18.28 22.86
CA CYS A 5 12.68 18.91 22.02
C CYS A 5 12.44 18.10 20.73
N PRO A 6 11.19 18.05 20.23
CA PRO A 6 10.88 17.37 18.97
C PRO A 6 11.46 18.12 17.76
N PRO A 7 11.49 17.49 16.57
CA PRO A 7 11.67 18.22 15.32
C PRO A 7 10.58 19.29 15.15
N VAL A 8 10.96 20.43 14.60
CA VAL A 8 10.01 21.51 14.31
C VAL A 8 9.19 21.24 13.05
N GLY A 9 9.63 20.28 12.22
CA GLY A 9 8.88 19.72 11.09
C GLY A 9 9.28 20.33 9.75
N LEU A 10 10.60 20.36 9.48
CA LEU A 10 11.12 20.64 8.14
C LEU A 10 10.81 19.47 7.21
N GLU A 11 11.03 18.23 7.65
CA GLU A 11 10.73 17.01 6.88
C GLU A 11 9.21 16.80 6.70
N SER A 12 8.46 16.87 7.81
CA SER A 12 7.01 16.65 7.81
C SER A 12 6.18 17.81 7.22
N LEU A 13 6.85 18.85 6.72
CA LEU A 13 6.26 20.04 6.10
C LEU A 13 5.38 20.89 7.01
N ARG A 14 5.44 20.70 8.34
CA ARG A 14 4.80 21.63 9.31
C ARG A 14 5.40 23.03 9.24
N VAL A 15 6.68 23.13 8.92
CA VAL A 15 7.33 24.39 8.56
C VAL A 15 6.99 24.73 7.12
N SER A 16 6.34 25.87 6.90
CA SER A 16 5.99 26.38 5.57
C SER A 16 7.21 26.97 4.86
N ASP A 17 7.19 27.01 3.52
CA ASP A 17 8.34 27.50 2.73
C ASP A 17 8.69 28.97 3.02
N TYR A 18 7.73 29.83 3.35
CA TYR A 18 7.98 31.24 3.69
C TYR A 18 8.76 31.43 5.00
N GLN A 19 8.79 30.41 5.86
CA GLN A 19 9.57 30.41 7.10
C GLN A 19 11.06 30.12 6.83
N LEU A 20 11.42 29.69 5.62
CA LEU A 20 12.77 29.32 5.24
C LEU A 20 13.38 30.39 4.33
N GLN A 21 14.58 30.84 4.68
CA GLN A 21 15.36 31.80 3.90
C GLN A 21 16.81 31.36 3.78
N ALA A 22 17.53 31.86 2.79
CA ALA A 22 18.95 31.61 2.65
C ALA A 22 19.70 32.86 2.20
N SER A 23 21.01 32.88 2.45
CA SER A 23 21.93 33.92 1.98
C SER A 23 21.95 34.06 0.45
N SER A 24 21.94 32.91 -0.23
CA SER A 24 21.95 32.77 -1.68
C SER A 24 21.39 31.41 -2.06
N SER A 25 21.09 31.19 -3.34
CA SER A 25 20.63 29.90 -3.85
C SER A 25 21.11 29.74 -5.29
N LEU A 26 21.72 28.59 -5.58
CA LEU A 26 22.32 28.31 -6.90
C LEU A 26 21.29 28.41 -8.04
N ASN A 27 20.06 27.96 -7.78
CA ASN A 27 18.90 28.16 -8.63
C ASN A 27 17.61 27.97 -7.81
N ILE A 28 16.45 28.13 -8.44
CA ILE A 28 15.16 27.98 -7.77
C ILE A 28 14.94 26.56 -7.22
N GLY A 29 15.31 25.53 -7.97
CA GLY A 29 15.21 24.11 -7.58
C GLY A 29 16.11 23.66 -6.45
N LEU A 30 17.01 24.53 -6.00
CA LEU A 30 17.96 24.35 -4.90
C LEU A 30 17.83 25.47 -3.85
N GLY A 31 16.65 26.09 -3.76
CA GLY A 31 16.35 27.16 -2.81
C GLY A 31 16.18 26.68 -1.36
N PRO A 32 15.99 27.60 -0.39
CA PRO A 32 15.85 27.25 1.03
C PRO A 32 14.69 26.30 1.32
N HIS A 33 13.62 26.33 0.52
CA HIS A 33 12.48 25.41 0.62
C HIS A 33 12.84 23.94 0.37
N ARG A 34 14.04 23.68 -0.17
CA ARG A 34 14.63 22.35 -0.38
C ARG A 34 15.63 21.96 0.70
N GLY A 35 15.95 22.85 1.64
CA GLY A 35 16.87 22.59 2.75
C GLY A 35 16.28 21.72 3.86
N ARG A 36 15.40 20.77 3.51
CA ARG A 36 14.62 19.94 4.45
C ARG A 36 15.20 18.53 4.53
N LEU A 37 15.24 17.96 5.72
CA LEU A 37 15.70 16.59 5.92
C LEU A 37 14.92 15.62 5.03
N ASN A 38 15.63 14.62 4.50
CA ASN A 38 15.12 13.56 3.63
C ASN A 38 14.38 14.00 2.36
N ILE A 39 14.45 15.28 1.95
CA ILE A 39 13.87 15.68 0.66
C ILE A 39 14.56 14.93 -0.50
N GLN A 40 13.76 14.44 -1.45
CA GLN A 40 14.26 13.69 -2.61
C GLN A 40 14.40 14.58 -3.84
N SER A 41 15.43 14.32 -4.66
CA SER A 41 15.59 14.93 -5.98
C SER A 41 14.69 14.27 -7.02
N GLY A 42 14.44 14.98 -8.12
CA GLY A 42 14.01 14.34 -9.35
C GLY A 42 15.04 13.31 -9.87
N LEU A 43 14.62 12.51 -10.85
CA LEU A 43 15.43 11.41 -11.40
C LEU A 43 16.20 11.81 -12.66
N GLU A 44 15.79 12.89 -13.34
CA GLU A 44 16.37 13.33 -14.61
C GLU A 44 17.36 14.49 -14.39
N ASP A 45 18.39 14.56 -15.24
CA ASP A 45 19.35 15.66 -15.20
C ASP A 45 18.71 16.96 -15.71
N GLY A 46 18.73 18.00 -14.89
CA GLY A 46 18.07 19.28 -15.19
C GLY A 46 16.61 19.38 -14.73
N ASP A 47 16.14 18.46 -13.89
CA ASP A 47 14.85 18.56 -13.22
C ASP A 47 14.68 19.89 -12.46
N GLU A 48 13.44 20.39 -12.41
CA GLU A 48 13.12 21.67 -11.75
C GLU A 48 13.41 21.64 -10.24
N TYR A 49 13.42 20.45 -9.62
CA TYR A 49 13.61 20.26 -8.19
C TYR A 49 14.70 19.24 -7.87
N ASP A 50 15.67 19.66 -7.06
CA ASP A 50 16.82 18.83 -6.67
C ASP A 50 16.90 18.68 -5.14
N GLY A 51 17.66 17.74 -4.62
CA GLY A 51 17.49 17.19 -3.26
C GLY A 51 18.22 17.94 -2.13
N ALA A 52 18.32 19.28 -2.18
CA ALA A 52 18.85 20.11 -1.08
C ALA A 52 18.65 21.61 -1.32
N TRP A 53 18.90 22.43 -0.29
CA TRP A 53 19.33 23.82 -0.52
C TRP A 53 20.82 23.81 -0.89
N CYS A 54 21.19 24.55 -1.94
CA CYS A 54 22.58 24.80 -2.31
C CYS A 54 22.85 26.30 -2.47
N ALA A 55 23.92 26.79 -1.86
CA ALA A 55 24.33 28.18 -1.99
C ALA A 55 24.86 28.48 -3.40
N ASP A 56 24.70 29.72 -3.86
CA ASP A 56 25.25 30.22 -5.13
C ASP A 56 26.74 30.55 -5.02
N LEU A 57 27.16 31.03 -3.85
CA LEU A 57 28.54 31.40 -3.55
C LEU A 57 29.19 30.39 -2.62
N GLU A 58 30.47 30.07 -2.88
CA GLU A 58 31.27 29.14 -2.09
C GLU A 58 32.18 29.88 -1.10
N ASP A 59 31.56 30.53 -0.10
CA ASP A 59 32.26 31.22 0.98
C ASP A 59 31.65 30.89 2.36
N GLN A 60 32.28 31.36 3.43
CA GLN A 60 31.86 31.08 4.82
C GLN A 60 30.75 32.01 5.33
N GLU A 61 30.24 32.91 4.48
CA GLU A 61 29.16 33.86 4.82
C GLU A 61 27.77 33.31 4.46
N GLN A 62 27.72 32.08 3.91
CA GLN A 62 26.46 31.45 3.53
C GLN A 62 25.66 30.96 4.74
N TRP A 63 24.33 30.95 4.61
CA TRP A 63 23.44 30.45 5.65
C TRP A 63 22.09 29.96 5.13
N LEU A 64 21.53 28.96 5.82
CA LEU A 64 20.12 28.58 5.79
C LEU A 64 19.46 29.03 7.09
N GLN A 65 18.29 29.66 7.02
CA GLN A 65 17.59 30.26 8.14
C GLN A 65 16.17 29.72 8.26
N LEU A 66 15.74 29.49 9.51
CA LEU A 66 14.37 29.24 9.88
C LEU A 66 13.83 30.39 10.74
N ASP A 67 12.63 30.87 10.42
CA ASP A 67 11.75 31.64 11.30
C ASP A 67 10.75 30.70 12.00
N ALA A 68 10.90 30.49 13.31
CA ALA A 68 9.98 29.64 14.08
C ALA A 68 8.63 30.33 14.38
N LEU A 69 8.42 31.57 13.92
CA LEU A 69 7.24 32.44 14.11
C LEU A 69 6.93 32.84 15.55
N ARG A 70 7.55 32.17 16.52
CA ARG A 70 7.41 32.40 17.96
C ARG A 70 8.69 32.02 18.68
N ALA A 71 8.86 32.56 19.87
CA ALA A 71 9.98 32.22 20.75
C ALA A 71 10.01 30.70 20.98
N THR A 72 11.13 30.08 20.60
CA THR A 72 11.32 28.64 20.59
C THR A 72 12.64 28.33 21.27
N LEU A 73 12.63 27.36 22.20
CA LEU A 73 13.86 26.82 22.78
C LEU A 73 14.48 25.85 21.78
N PHE A 74 15.53 26.28 21.09
CA PHE A 74 16.27 25.41 20.18
C PHE A 74 17.30 24.57 20.92
N THR A 75 17.42 23.30 20.54
CA THR A 75 18.24 22.30 21.25
C THR A 75 19.22 21.55 20.37
N GLY A 76 19.01 21.53 19.05
CA GLY A 76 19.92 20.88 18.12
C GLY A 76 19.50 21.03 16.67
N VAL A 77 20.37 20.55 15.79
CA VAL A 77 20.18 20.46 14.34
C VAL A 77 20.57 19.07 13.88
N ILE A 78 19.82 18.54 12.92
CA ILE A 78 20.17 17.34 12.18
C ILE A 78 20.50 17.78 10.77
N LEU A 79 21.71 17.48 10.30
CA LEU A 79 22.16 17.79 8.94
C LEU A 79 22.23 16.54 8.08
N GLN A 80 21.96 16.71 6.79
CA GLN A 80 22.09 15.68 5.77
C GLN A 80 22.65 16.30 4.48
N GLY A 81 23.43 15.55 3.70
CA GLY A 81 23.96 16.00 2.42
C GLY A 81 22.89 16.06 1.32
N ARG A 82 23.24 16.49 0.10
CA ARG A 82 22.29 16.57 -1.02
C ARG A 82 21.92 15.20 -1.54
N ASN A 83 20.63 14.90 -1.64
CA ASN A 83 20.17 13.76 -2.42
C ASN A 83 20.29 14.08 -3.91
N SER A 84 21.14 13.32 -4.62
CA SER A 84 21.33 13.44 -6.06
C SER A 84 22.10 12.23 -6.56
N ILE A 85 21.67 11.65 -7.68
CA ILE A 85 22.42 10.59 -8.37
C ILE A 85 23.55 11.14 -9.27
N TRP A 86 23.55 12.46 -9.50
CA TRP A 86 24.45 13.12 -10.47
C TRP A 86 25.59 13.90 -9.80
N ARG A 87 25.39 14.34 -8.56
CA ARG A 87 26.31 15.23 -7.84
C ARG A 87 26.58 14.70 -6.44
N LEU A 88 27.74 15.04 -5.89
CA LEU A 88 28.17 14.66 -4.55
C LEU A 88 28.44 15.93 -3.75
N ASP A 89 27.45 16.39 -2.97
CA ASP A 89 27.55 17.65 -2.23
C ASP A 89 27.10 17.48 -0.77
N TRP A 90 27.91 17.96 0.16
CA TRP A 90 27.55 18.02 1.58
C TRP A 90 28.43 18.99 2.38
N VAL A 91 27.85 19.54 3.45
CA VAL A 91 28.56 20.35 4.44
C VAL A 91 29.21 19.45 5.49
N SER A 92 30.51 19.65 5.74
CA SER A 92 31.32 18.84 6.67
C SER A 92 31.50 19.49 8.04
N THR A 93 31.49 20.82 8.13
CA THR A 93 31.41 21.55 9.40
C THR A 93 30.58 22.82 9.27
N TYR A 94 29.95 23.25 10.35
CA TYR A 94 29.07 24.41 10.37
C TYR A 94 29.04 25.08 11.75
N LYS A 95 28.56 26.31 11.80
CA LYS A 95 28.21 27.05 13.02
C LYS A 95 26.71 27.32 13.05
N VAL A 96 26.20 27.69 14.21
CA VAL A 96 24.80 28.08 14.40
C VAL A 96 24.72 29.45 15.05
N GLN A 97 23.77 30.26 14.59
CA GLN A 97 23.47 31.58 15.15
C GLN A 97 21.98 31.72 15.44
N PHE A 98 21.63 32.55 16.42
CA PHE A 98 20.25 32.82 16.84
C PHE A 98 19.92 34.31 16.80
N SER A 99 18.66 34.63 16.58
CA SER A 99 18.18 36.02 16.61
C SER A 99 16.72 36.10 17.07
N ASN A 100 16.34 37.24 17.63
CA ASN A 100 14.94 37.58 17.95
C ASN A 100 14.34 38.63 17.02
N ASP A 101 15.15 39.26 16.18
CA ASP A 101 14.73 40.38 15.32
C ASP A 101 15.20 40.24 13.87
N SER A 102 15.88 39.14 13.53
CA SER A 102 16.55 38.86 12.24
C SER A 102 17.70 39.81 11.87
N VAL A 103 18.03 40.79 12.72
CA VAL A 103 19.06 41.80 12.48
C VAL A 103 20.31 41.52 13.31
N ILE A 104 20.15 41.28 14.62
CA ILE A 104 21.26 40.99 15.53
C ILE A 104 21.35 39.49 15.73
N TRP A 105 22.50 38.92 15.41
CA TRP A 105 22.76 37.48 15.46
C TRP A 105 23.78 37.15 16.54
N ILE A 106 23.43 36.20 17.40
CA ILE A 106 24.24 35.74 18.51
C ILE A 106 24.70 34.31 18.19
N PRO A 107 26.02 34.03 18.19
CA PRO A 107 26.51 32.68 17.91
C PRO A 107 26.16 31.70 19.02
N CYS A 108 25.96 30.44 18.65
CA CYS A 108 25.91 29.33 19.59
C CYS A 108 27.30 29.16 20.22
N MET A 109 27.37 29.12 21.55
CA MET A 109 28.63 29.06 22.30
C MET A 109 28.86 27.67 22.89
N ASN A 110 30.12 27.26 22.94
CA ASN A 110 30.61 26.14 23.75
C ASN A 110 31.56 26.72 24.81
N GLY A 111 31.00 27.08 25.95
CA GLY A 111 31.71 27.87 26.97
C GLY A 111 32.04 29.27 26.42
N SER A 112 33.33 29.58 26.26
CA SER A 112 33.78 30.92 25.81
C SER A 112 34.10 31.00 24.32
N GLN A 113 33.96 29.92 23.56
CA GLN A 113 34.25 29.87 22.11
C GLN A 113 32.97 29.60 21.33
N GLU A 114 32.90 30.08 20.09
CA GLU A 114 31.82 29.71 19.18
C GLU A 114 31.84 28.19 18.92
N ALA A 115 30.68 27.55 19.02
CA ALA A 115 30.55 26.14 18.75
C ALA A 115 30.69 25.86 17.25
N VAL A 116 31.63 24.99 16.89
CA VAL A 116 31.75 24.42 15.54
C VAL A 116 31.24 22.98 15.59
N PHE A 117 30.24 22.68 14.78
CA PHE A 117 29.60 21.38 14.71
C PHE A 117 30.13 20.58 13.52
N VAL A 118 30.21 19.26 13.71
CA VAL A 118 30.54 18.32 12.64
C VAL A 118 29.27 18.00 11.87
N GLY A 119 29.33 18.16 10.54
CA GLY A 119 28.25 17.84 9.62
C GLY A 119 28.43 16.44 9.02
N ASN A 120 28.12 16.31 7.73
CA ASN A 120 28.06 15.04 7.03
C ASN A 120 29.41 14.62 6.43
N GLN A 121 29.50 13.33 6.12
CA GLN A 121 30.60 12.72 5.38
C GLN A 121 30.13 12.08 4.06
N ASP A 122 28.83 12.10 3.81
CA ASP A 122 28.13 11.52 2.67
C ASP A 122 26.83 12.30 2.41
N GLN A 123 26.05 11.84 1.44
CA GLN A 123 24.80 12.48 1.01
C GLN A 123 23.57 12.08 1.85
N GLU A 124 23.59 10.91 2.48
CA GLU A 124 22.37 10.21 2.90
C GLU A 124 22.24 10.06 4.41
N THR A 125 23.35 10.03 5.16
CA THR A 125 23.35 9.77 6.61
C THR A 125 22.99 11.04 7.38
N PRO A 126 21.87 11.08 8.13
CA PRO A 126 21.56 12.20 9.01
C PRO A 126 22.55 12.27 10.19
N VAL A 127 23.01 13.48 10.52
CA VAL A 127 23.97 13.74 11.61
C VAL A 127 23.37 14.72 12.60
N LEU A 128 23.09 14.24 13.81
CA LEU A 128 22.61 15.04 14.93
C LEU A 128 23.75 15.82 15.61
N ALA A 129 23.54 17.11 15.80
CA ALA A 129 24.34 17.94 16.69
C ALA A 129 23.45 18.63 17.73
N LEU A 130 23.67 18.31 19.00
CA LEU A 130 23.02 18.99 20.12
C LEU A 130 23.80 20.24 20.50
N PHE A 131 23.07 21.30 20.85
CA PHE A 131 23.67 22.53 21.31
C PHE A 131 24.21 22.38 22.73
N PRO A 132 25.44 22.84 23.02
CA PRO A 132 25.99 22.81 24.37
C PRO A 132 25.08 23.54 25.36
N GLU A 133 24.51 24.67 24.93
CA GLU A 133 23.54 25.46 25.68
C GLU A 133 22.28 25.68 24.81
N PRO A 134 21.13 25.07 25.16
CA PRO A 134 19.86 25.36 24.52
C PRO A 134 19.53 26.84 24.59
N THR A 135 19.12 27.41 23.47
CA THR A 135 18.95 28.86 23.34
C THR A 135 17.52 29.18 22.92
N VAL A 136 16.90 30.13 23.63
CA VAL A 136 15.56 30.63 23.26
C VAL A 136 15.74 31.74 22.23
N ALA A 137 15.15 31.54 21.05
CA ALA A 137 15.12 32.54 20.01
C ALA A 137 13.90 32.37 19.09
N GLN A 138 13.61 33.33 18.22
CA GLN A 138 12.64 33.14 17.13
C GLN A 138 13.30 32.60 15.87
N TYR A 139 14.51 33.08 15.57
CA TYR A 139 15.25 32.73 14.36
C TYR A 139 16.48 31.90 14.69
N ILE A 140 16.80 30.99 13.78
CA ILE A 140 18.02 30.17 13.79
C ILE A 140 18.65 30.17 12.40
N ARG A 141 19.99 30.26 12.34
CA ARG A 141 20.80 30.11 11.13
C ARG A 141 21.77 28.96 11.27
N ILE A 142 21.91 28.19 10.20
CA ILE A 142 22.95 27.19 9.99
C ILE A 142 23.95 27.80 9.01
N ASN A 143 25.20 27.98 9.43
CA ASN A 143 26.26 28.65 8.69
C ASN A 143 27.37 27.65 8.31
N PRO A 144 27.43 27.15 7.07
CA PRO A 144 28.48 26.24 6.61
C PRO A 144 29.88 26.85 6.78
N GLN A 145 30.86 26.04 7.19
CA GLN A 145 32.25 26.47 7.40
C GLN A 145 33.23 25.69 6.53
N SER A 146 32.95 24.41 6.32
CA SER A 146 33.64 23.56 5.35
C SER A 146 32.66 22.60 4.69
N TRP A 147 32.97 22.17 3.49
CA TRP A 147 32.16 21.24 2.68
C TRP A 147 33.06 20.23 1.99
N PHE A 148 32.45 19.28 1.27
CA PHE A 148 33.20 18.31 0.49
C PHE A 148 34.11 18.99 -0.52
N LYS A 149 35.41 18.64 -0.53
CA LYS A 149 36.44 19.31 -1.33
C LYS A 149 36.15 19.33 -2.85
N ASN A 150 35.41 18.34 -3.34
CA ASN A 150 35.06 18.22 -4.76
C ASN A 150 33.57 18.52 -5.03
N GLY A 151 32.83 19.04 -4.05
CA GLY A 151 31.43 19.43 -4.18
C GLY A 151 31.22 20.89 -3.78
N THR A 152 29.96 21.30 -3.63
CA THR A 152 29.58 22.67 -3.26
C THR A 152 28.90 22.72 -1.88
N ILE A 153 28.50 23.92 -1.45
CA ILE A 153 27.74 24.12 -0.23
C ILE A 153 26.29 23.71 -0.47
N CYS A 154 25.97 22.46 -0.15
CA CYS A 154 24.60 21.96 -0.14
C CYS A 154 24.29 21.26 1.17
N LEU A 155 23.08 21.47 1.69
CA LEU A 155 22.59 20.76 2.86
C LEU A 155 21.08 20.63 2.89
N ARG A 156 20.64 19.60 3.61
CA ARG A 156 19.29 19.34 4.10
C ARG A 156 19.33 19.40 5.62
N ALA A 157 18.27 19.87 6.27
CA ALA A 157 18.25 20.01 7.71
C ALA A 157 16.89 19.67 8.35
N GLU A 158 16.95 19.26 9.61
CA GLU A 158 15.84 19.32 10.57
C GLU A 158 16.34 20.05 11.82
N ILE A 159 15.45 20.77 12.50
CA ILE A 159 15.77 21.58 13.68
C ILE A 159 14.98 21.05 14.87
N LEU A 160 15.65 20.87 16.00
CA LEU A 160 15.01 20.42 17.25
C LEU A 160 14.66 21.63 18.11
N GLY A 161 13.38 21.83 18.41
CA GLY A 161 12.91 23.01 19.13
C GLY A 161 11.57 22.86 19.83
N CYS A 162 11.43 23.50 21.00
CA CYS A 162 10.19 23.55 21.77
C CYS A 162 9.61 24.98 21.73
N PRO A 163 8.47 25.21 21.07
CA PRO A 163 7.81 26.52 21.11
C PRO A 163 7.39 26.88 22.54
N LEU A 164 7.65 28.11 22.96
CA LEU A 164 7.26 28.61 24.28
C LEU A 164 5.83 29.18 24.25
N SER A 165 5.02 28.85 25.24
CA SER A 165 3.66 29.38 25.37
C SER A 165 3.68 30.85 25.83
N GLY A 166 3.14 31.76 25.01
CA GLY A 166 2.96 33.18 25.35
C GLY A 166 1.52 33.51 25.83
N PRO A 167 1.31 34.63 26.54
CA PRO A 167 -0.01 35.01 27.11
C PRO A 167 -1.11 35.22 26.07
N ASP A 168 -0.78 35.68 24.86
CA ASP A 168 -1.75 36.04 23.81
C ASP A 168 -2.26 34.85 22.97
N HIS A 169 -1.81 33.63 23.25
CA HIS A 169 -1.95 32.51 22.32
C HIS A 169 -2.67 31.26 22.85
N GLU A 170 -3.43 31.39 23.95
CA GLU A 170 -4.40 30.37 24.39
C GLU A 170 -5.45 30.02 23.30
N TYR A 171 -5.66 30.91 22.32
CA TYR A 171 -6.64 30.72 21.25
C TYR A 171 -6.15 29.89 20.05
N ASN A 172 -4.86 29.96 19.66
CA ASN A 172 -4.31 29.14 18.57
C ASN A 172 -3.95 27.71 19.02
N TRP A 173 -3.74 27.49 20.32
CA TRP A 173 -3.50 26.16 20.91
C TRP A 173 -4.67 25.18 20.72
N LYS A 174 -5.87 25.67 20.37
CA LYS A 174 -7.01 24.81 20.05
C LYS A 174 -6.86 24.10 18.69
N SER A 175 -6.05 24.63 17.77
CA SER A 175 -5.76 24.00 16.47
C SER A 175 -4.61 22.98 16.55
N GLU A 176 -3.77 23.03 17.58
CA GLU A 176 -2.71 22.05 17.88
C GLU A 176 -3.18 20.94 18.83
N ARG A 177 -4.48 20.89 19.16
CA ARG A 177 -5.02 19.72 19.86
C ARG A 177 -4.99 18.55 18.90
N GLY A 178 -4.08 17.61 19.17
CA GLY A 178 -4.11 16.28 18.56
C GLY A 178 -5.44 15.56 18.80
N SER A 179 -5.53 14.31 18.39
CA SER A 179 -6.75 13.51 18.50
C SER A 179 -7.44 13.58 19.87
N THR A 180 -8.78 13.69 19.86
CA THR A 180 -9.61 13.51 21.06
C THR A 180 -9.75 12.05 21.47
N ASP A 181 -9.36 11.12 20.59
CA ASP A 181 -9.41 9.69 20.85
C ASP A 181 -8.32 9.31 21.86
N LYS A 182 -8.70 8.55 22.88
CA LYS A 182 -7.79 8.09 23.93
C LYS A 182 -7.06 6.82 23.46
N LEU A 183 -6.10 7.00 22.56
CA LEU A 183 -5.28 5.91 21.98
C LEU A 183 -3.81 6.04 22.43
N ASP A 184 -3.05 4.95 22.36
CA ASP A 184 -1.59 4.96 22.60
C ASP A 184 -0.85 5.56 21.38
N PHE A 185 -0.56 6.87 21.41
CA PHE A 185 0.20 7.57 20.37
C PHE A 185 1.68 7.64 20.71
N ARG A 186 2.44 6.69 20.17
CA ARG A 186 3.91 6.61 20.21
C ARG A 186 4.35 5.53 19.24
N HIS A 187 5.65 5.46 18.98
CA HIS A 187 6.22 4.35 18.23
C HIS A 187 6.37 3.10 19.09
N HIS A 188 5.93 1.97 18.57
CA HIS A 188 5.93 0.69 19.28
C HIS A 188 6.98 -0.24 18.71
N ASN A 189 8.05 -0.54 19.46
CA ASN A 189 8.93 -1.67 19.12
C ASN A 189 8.14 -2.99 19.08
N TYR A 190 8.75 -4.05 18.57
CA TYR A 190 8.10 -5.34 18.38
C TYR A 190 7.45 -5.88 19.65
N ASN A 191 8.11 -5.73 20.80
CA ASN A 191 7.59 -6.20 22.08
C ASN A 191 6.40 -5.36 22.57
N GLU A 192 6.44 -4.05 22.38
CA GLU A 192 5.36 -3.13 22.73
C GLU A 192 4.15 -3.29 21.82
N MET A 193 4.37 -3.44 20.51
CA MET A 193 3.33 -3.78 19.54
C MET A 193 2.58 -5.03 20.00
N ARG A 194 3.31 -6.11 20.33
CA ARG A 194 2.70 -7.35 20.85
C ARG A 194 1.90 -7.15 22.14
N LYS A 195 2.38 -6.30 23.04
CA LYS A 195 1.64 -5.98 24.28
C LYS A 195 0.36 -5.22 23.96
N LEU A 196 0.39 -4.28 23.01
CA LEU A 196 -0.78 -3.54 22.57
C LEU A 196 -1.82 -4.44 21.92
N LEU A 197 -1.42 -5.31 20.97
CA LEU A 197 -2.34 -6.28 20.38
C LEU A 197 -3.01 -7.12 21.49
N LYS A 198 -2.21 -7.63 22.44
CA LYS A 198 -2.74 -8.40 23.56
C LYS A 198 -3.72 -7.57 24.42
N ALA A 199 -3.40 -6.31 24.70
CA ALA A 199 -4.26 -5.43 25.48
C ALA A 199 -5.62 -5.20 24.79
N VAL A 200 -5.62 -4.93 23.48
CA VAL A 200 -6.86 -4.79 22.69
C VAL A 200 -7.68 -6.09 22.69
N ASN A 201 -7.02 -7.23 22.53
CA ASN A 201 -7.70 -8.53 22.56
C ASN A 201 -8.28 -8.86 23.95
N ASP A 202 -7.56 -8.52 25.02
CA ASP A 202 -8.05 -8.73 26.38
C ASP A 202 -9.21 -7.76 26.71
N GLU A 203 -9.25 -6.58 26.07
CA GLU A 203 -10.33 -5.60 26.24
C GLU A 203 -11.60 -5.93 25.46
N CYS A 204 -11.47 -6.46 24.24
CA CYS A 204 -12.57 -6.82 23.34
C CYS A 204 -12.49 -8.29 22.87
N PRO A 205 -12.45 -9.28 23.78
CA PRO A 205 -12.21 -10.69 23.41
C PRO A 205 -13.33 -11.30 22.56
N ASP A 206 -14.55 -10.77 22.68
CA ASP A 206 -15.73 -11.29 21.97
C ASP A 206 -15.69 -10.97 20.48
N ILE A 207 -14.95 -9.92 20.08
CA ILE A 207 -14.88 -9.47 18.69
C ILE A 207 -13.47 -9.51 18.09
N THR A 208 -12.47 -9.99 18.84
CA THR A 208 -11.08 -9.98 18.37
C THR A 208 -10.41 -11.33 18.52
N ARG A 209 -9.45 -11.60 17.63
CA ARG A 209 -8.57 -12.76 17.72
C ARG A 209 -7.19 -12.44 17.15
N ILE A 210 -6.15 -12.70 17.93
CA ILE A 210 -4.76 -12.60 17.46
C ILE A 210 -4.31 -13.94 16.87
N TYR A 211 -3.71 -13.90 15.69
CA TYR A 211 -3.02 -15.05 15.11
C TYR A 211 -1.72 -14.63 14.40
N THR A 212 -0.98 -15.61 13.87
CA THR A 212 0.29 -15.36 13.17
C THR A 212 0.31 -16.07 11.83
N ILE A 213 0.76 -15.38 10.79
CA ILE A 213 0.81 -15.89 9.42
C ILE A 213 2.17 -16.52 9.06
N GLY A 214 3.18 -16.27 9.89
CA GLY A 214 4.53 -16.77 9.67
C GLY A 214 5.52 -16.09 10.60
N LYS A 215 6.79 -16.14 10.21
CA LYS A 215 7.88 -15.46 10.90
C LYS A 215 8.75 -14.74 9.88
N SER A 216 9.34 -13.62 10.30
CA SER A 216 10.42 -12.95 9.62
C SER A 216 11.68 -13.79 9.62
N TYR A 217 12.71 -13.32 8.93
CA TYR A 217 13.98 -14.01 8.84
C TYR A 217 14.63 -14.20 10.22
N THR A 218 14.60 -13.17 11.08
CA THR A 218 15.15 -13.26 12.44
C THR A 218 14.25 -14.04 13.42
N GLY A 219 13.09 -14.52 12.96
CA GLY A 219 12.17 -15.35 13.73
C GLY A 219 11.07 -14.58 14.46
N LEU A 220 10.90 -13.29 14.19
CA LEU A 220 9.79 -12.49 14.71
C LEU A 220 8.50 -12.93 14.04
N LYS A 221 7.48 -13.28 14.82
CA LYS A 221 6.18 -13.66 14.27
C LYS A 221 5.49 -12.45 13.63
N LEU A 222 4.92 -12.65 12.44
CA LEU A 222 4.05 -11.68 11.77
C LEU A 222 2.64 -11.84 12.35
N TYR A 223 2.26 -10.93 13.24
CA TYR A 223 0.98 -10.95 13.94
C TYR A 223 -0.12 -10.28 13.14
N VAL A 224 -1.31 -10.87 13.16
CA VAL A 224 -2.53 -10.28 12.60
C VAL A 224 -3.57 -10.15 13.71
N MET A 225 -4.20 -8.99 13.78
CA MET A 225 -5.42 -8.78 14.57
C MET A 225 -6.63 -9.04 13.69
N GLU A 226 -7.39 -10.07 13.99
CA GLU A 226 -8.71 -10.31 13.43
C GLU A 226 -9.76 -9.57 14.25
N ILE A 227 -10.71 -8.92 13.57
CA ILE A 227 -11.86 -8.24 14.18
C ILE A 227 -13.13 -8.63 13.41
N SER A 228 -14.10 -9.24 14.10
CA SER A 228 -15.41 -9.69 13.57
C SER A 228 -16.32 -10.00 14.77
N ASP A 229 -17.64 -10.05 14.61
CA ASP A 229 -18.54 -10.56 15.66
C ASP A 229 -18.45 -12.09 15.87
N ASN A 230 -17.86 -12.83 14.92
CA ASN A 230 -17.60 -14.27 15.04
C ASN A 230 -16.13 -14.63 14.72
N PRO A 231 -15.17 -14.15 15.54
CA PRO A 231 -13.76 -14.28 15.23
C PRO A 231 -13.32 -15.75 15.17
N GLY A 232 -12.58 -16.07 14.13
CA GLY A 232 -11.91 -17.34 13.88
C GLY A 232 -12.57 -18.24 12.85
N LYS A 233 -13.71 -17.82 12.29
CA LYS A 233 -14.48 -18.58 11.33
C LYS A 233 -15.01 -17.65 10.26
N HIS A 234 -14.84 -18.05 9.00
CA HIS A 234 -15.50 -17.41 7.88
C HIS A 234 -17.02 -17.68 7.91
N GLU A 235 -17.83 -16.64 7.72
CA GLU A 235 -19.28 -16.75 7.63
C GLU A 235 -19.78 -16.55 6.20
N LEU A 236 -20.77 -17.37 5.80
CA LEU A 236 -21.27 -17.38 4.44
C LEU A 236 -21.80 -16.00 4.01
N GLY A 237 -21.16 -15.39 3.02
CA GLY A 237 -21.52 -14.09 2.46
C GLY A 237 -20.97 -12.88 3.24
N GLU A 238 -20.20 -13.11 4.30
CA GLU A 238 -19.40 -12.09 5.00
C GLU A 238 -18.07 -11.89 4.25
N PRO A 239 -17.81 -10.70 3.66
CA PRO A 239 -16.54 -10.45 2.99
C PRO A 239 -15.37 -10.38 3.97
N GLU A 240 -14.23 -10.84 3.48
CA GLU A 240 -12.94 -10.76 4.17
C GLU A 240 -12.18 -9.51 3.69
N PHE A 241 -11.79 -8.65 4.61
CA PHE A 241 -11.01 -7.42 4.35
C PHE A 241 -9.64 -7.51 5.02
N ARG A 242 -8.59 -6.94 4.41
CA ARG A 242 -7.30 -6.75 5.10
C ARG A 242 -6.64 -5.39 4.90
N TYR A 243 -5.94 -4.94 5.94
CA TYR A 243 -4.88 -3.94 5.79
C TYR A 243 -3.52 -4.57 6.07
N VAL A 244 -2.53 -4.19 5.27
CA VAL A 244 -1.12 -4.53 5.48
C VAL A 244 -0.35 -3.23 5.67
N ALA A 245 0.57 -3.22 6.63
CA ALA A 245 1.45 -2.08 6.86
C ALA A 245 2.87 -2.55 7.20
N GLY A 246 3.81 -1.61 7.09
CA GLY A 246 5.20 -1.83 7.45
C GLY A 246 5.85 -2.93 6.63
N MET A 247 5.55 -3.02 5.33
CA MET A 247 6.32 -3.88 4.41
C MET A 247 7.72 -3.32 4.18
N HIS A 248 7.85 -2.00 4.17
CA HIS A 248 9.10 -1.31 4.43
C HIS A 248 9.16 -0.94 5.91
N GLY A 249 10.21 -1.37 6.59
CA GLY A 249 10.29 -1.22 8.05
C GLY A 249 10.40 0.23 8.52
N ASN A 250 10.99 1.13 7.72
CA ASN A 250 11.11 2.55 8.04
C ASN A 250 9.90 3.40 7.64
N GLU A 251 8.89 2.82 6.99
CA GLU A 251 7.62 3.48 6.66
C GLU A 251 6.64 3.25 7.82
N ALA A 252 6.93 3.91 8.95
CA ALA A 252 6.39 3.58 10.26
C ALA A 252 4.94 4.03 10.47
N LEU A 253 4.45 5.05 9.74
CA LEU A 253 3.12 5.61 10.00
C LEU A 253 2.00 4.58 9.82
N GLY A 254 2.05 3.78 8.76
CA GLY A 254 1.05 2.73 8.51
C GLY A 254 0.95 1.73 9.66
N ARG A 255 2.10 1.35 10.26
CA ARG A 255 2.15 0.45 11.42
C ARG A 255 1.40 1.04 12.60
N GLU A 256 1.68 2.29 12.95
CA GLU A 256 1.05 2.95 14.09
C GLU A 256 -0.44 3.21 13.85
N LEU A 257 -0.85 3.59 12.63
CA LEU A 257 -2.26 3.71 12.26
C LEU A 257 -3.01 2.39 12.42
N MET A 258 -2.41 1.24 12.11
CA MET A 258 -3.03 -0.07 12.35
C MET A 258 -3.22 -0.37 13.84
N LEU A 259 -2.24 -0.02 14.68
CA LEU A 259 -2.33 -0.17 16.13
C LEU A 259 -3.37 0.79 16.75
N ASN A 260 -3.49 2.00 16.21
CA ASN A 260 -4.51 2.95 16.61
C ASN A 260 -5.91 2.52 16.14
N LEU A 261 -6.03 2.00 14.92
CA LEU A 261 -7.29 1.51 14.35
C LEU A 261 -7.89 0.36 15.16
N MET A 262 -7.08 -0.63 15.56
CA MET A 262 -7.58 -1.75 16.38
C MET A 262 -8.05 -1.29 17.78
N GLN A 263 -7.37 -0.32 18.39
CA GLN A 263 -7.82 0.29 19.65
C GLN A 263 -9.13 1.06 19.42
N TYR A 264 -9.19 1.87 18.37
CA TYR A 264 -10.36 2.68 18.03
C TYR A 264 -11.61 1.82 17.79
N ILE A 265 -11.50 0.75 16.97
CA ILE A 265 -12.62 -0.16 16.71
C ILE A 265 -13.11 -0.80 18.01
N CYS A 266 -12.20 -1.29 18.87
CA CYS A 266 -12.58 -1.86 20.17
C CYS A 266 -13.28 -0.83 21.08
N HIS A 267 -12.72 0.38 21.21
CA HIS A 267 -13.28 1.45 22.04
C HIS A 267 -14.67 1.89 21.55
N GLU A 268 -14.83 2.10 20.24
CA GLU A 268 -16.09 2.55 19.65
C GLU A 268 -17.16 1.45 19.64
N TYR A 269 -16.76 0.19 19.46
CA TYR A 269 -17.66 -0.95 19.62
C TYR A 269 -18.23 -1.01 21.04
N LYS A 270 -17.38 -0.83 22.07
CA LYS A 270 -17.81 -0.78 23.48
C LYS A 270 -18.65 0.45 23.85
N ARG A 271 -18.67 1.47 22.99
CA ARG A 271 -19.51 2.67 23.12
C ARG A 271 -20.80 2.58 22.31
N ASP A 272 -21.12 1.41 21.76
CA ASP A 272 -22.29 1.16 20.92
C ASP A 272 -22.35 2.07 19.67
N ASN A 273 -21.20 2.45 19.11
CA ASN A 273 -21.13 3.21 17.87
C ASN A 273 -21.66 2.36 16.71
N GLN A 274 -22.85 2.72 16.21
CA GLN A 274 -23.57 1.90 15.23
C GLN A 274 -22.82 1.67 13.92
N ARG A 275 -22.00 2.64 13.47
CA ARG A 275 -21.19 2.49 12.26
C ARG A 275 -20.16 1.38 12.43
N ILE A 276 -19.43 1.41 13.55
CA ILE A 276 -18.40 0.42 13.87
C ILE A 276 -19.00 -0.95 14.20
N MET A 277 -20.10 -0.99 14.96
CA MET A 277 -20.81 -2.25 15.24
C MET A 277 -21.28 -2.94 13.96
N GLN A 278 -21.84 -2.18 13.02
CA GLN A 278 -22.27 -2.73 11.73
C GLN A 278 -21.07 -3.20 10.90
N LEU A 279 -19.97 -2.43 10.90
CA LEU A 279 -18.75 -2.80 10.19
C LEU A 279 -18.15 -4.11 10.70
N VAL A 280 -18.07 -4.29 12.03
CA VAL A 280 -17.54 -5.50 12.69
C VAL A 280 -18.46 -6.71 12.49
N LYS A 281 -19.78 -6.49 12.40
CA LYS A 281 -20.78 -7.55 12.20
C LYS A 281 -20.88 -8.03 10.76
N ASP A 282 -20.68 -7.12 9.80
CA ASP A 282 -20.86 -7.43 8.40
C ASP A 282 -19.53 -7.75 7.69
N THR A 283 -18.39 -7.51 8.33
CA THR A 283 -17.05 -7.69 7.74
C THR A 283 -16.14 -8.41 8.71
N ARG A 284 -15.38 -9.37 8.16
CA ARG A 284 -14.25 -9.95 8.87
C ARG A 284 -12.96 -9.23 8.49
N ILE A 285 -12.46 -8.46 9.45
CA ILE A 285 -11.35 -7.50 9.25
C ILE A 285 -10.05 -8.14 9.73
N HIS A 286 -8.99 -8.05 8.94
CA HIS A 286 -7.68 -8.52 9.30
C HIS A 286 -6.61 -7.42 9.19
N LEU A 287 -5.97 -7.06 10.30
CA LEU A 287 -4.97 -6.00 10.35
C LEU A 287 -3.58 -6.60 10.60
N LEU A 288 -2.68 -6.49 9.62
CA LEU A 288 -1.26 -6.83 9.74
C LEU A 288 -0.44 -5.53 9.92
N PRO A 289 -0.11 -5.13 11.17
CA PRO A 289 0.57 -3.87 11.42
C PRO A 289 2.03 -3.84 10.95
N SER A 290 2.68 -4.99 10.77
CA SER A 290 4.08 -5.06 10.37
C SER A 290 4.39 -6.34 9.62
N MET A 291 4.51 -6.23 8.30
CA MET A 291 4.98 -7.31 7.43
C MET A 291 6.50 -7.51 7.54
N ASN A 292 7.28 -6.43 7.69
CA ASN A 292 8.73 -6.43 7.89
C ASN A 292 9.11 -5.92 9.30
N PRO A 293 8.90 -6.74 10.35
CA PRO A 293 9.27 -6.34 11.70
C PRO A 293 10.79 -6.24 11.89
N ASP A 294 11.58 -7.01 11.14
CA ASP A 294 13.05 -6.98 11.22
C ASP A 294 13.60 -5.60 10.79
N GLY A 295 13.15 -5.10 9.64
CA GLY A 295 13.51 -3.77 9.15
C GLY A 295 13.03 -2.65 10.08
N TYR A 296 11.83 -2.80 10.67
CA TYR A 296 11.30 -1.81 11.60
C TYR A 296 12.15 -1.68 12.86
N GLU A 297 12.58 -2.79 13.48
CA GLU A 297 13.42 -2.71 14.68
C GLU A 297 14.73 -1.95 14.41
N VAL A 298 15.35 -2.15 13.23
CA VAL A 298 16.55 -1.42 12.82
C VAL A 298 16.30 0.08 12.69
N ALA A 299 15.19 0.48 12.06
CA ALA A 299 14.81 1.89 11.94
C ALA A 299 14.45 2.49 13.31
N TYR A 300 13.70 1.75 14.13
CA TYR A 300 13.25 2.16 15.46
C TYR A 300 14.42 2.38 16.42
N GLU A 301 15.43 1.49 16.43
CA GLU A 301 16.63 1.65 17.26
C GLU A 301 17.41 2.92 16.91
N LYS A 302 17.36 3.36 15.64
CA LYS A 302 18.01 4.58 15.18
C LYS A 302 17.22 5.84 15.54
N GLY A 303 15.89 5.77 15.46
CA GLY A 303 14.96 6.88 15.73
C GLY A 303 14.44 7.54 14.45
N SER A 304 13.28 8.20 14.54
CA SER A 304 12.50 8.77 13.43
C SER A 304 13.33 9.65 12.50
N GLU A 305 14.06 10.62 13.05
CA GLU A 305 14.78 11.61 12.25
C GLU A 305 16.14 11.07 11.74
N LEU A 306 16.61 9.96 12.31
CA LEU A 306 17.97 9.47 12.10
C LEU A 306 18.04 8.18 11.28
N SER A 307 16.92 7.50 11.05
CA SER A 307 16.85 6.37 10.12
C SER A 307 17.08 6.79 8.67
N GLY A 308 16.79 8.04 8.33
CA GLY A 308 16.90 8.53 6.95
C GLY A 308 15.99 7.75 5.98
N TRP A 309 16.30 7.81 4.68
CA TRP A 309 15.39 7.33 3.64
C TRP A 309 15.35 5.81 3.45
N SER A 310 16.41 5.08 3.85
CA SER A 310 16.63 3.67 3.47
C SER A 310 16.91 2.71 4.63
N LEU A 311 17.40 3.18 5.79
CA LEU A 311 17.73 2.29 6.90
C LEU A 311 16.47 1.62 7.44
N GLY A 312 16.42 0.28 7.38
CA GLY A 312 15.26 -0.50 7.81
C GLY A 312 14.17 -0.66 6.74
N ARG A 313 14.35 -0.13 5.51
CA ARG A 313 13.42 -0.35 4.39
C ARG A 313 13.34 -1.83 4.01
N TYR A 314 14.49 -2.43 3.74
CA TYR A 314 14.59 -3.81 3.26
C TYR A 314 14.33 -4.83 4.38
N SER A 315 14.01 -6.06 3.99
CA SER A 315 14.04 -7.20 4.92
C SER A 315 15.46 -7.41 5.48
N PHE A 316 15.60 -8.26 6.50
CA PHE A 316 16.92 -8.61 7.05
C PHE A 316 17.91 -9.13 6.00
N GLU A 317 17.40 -9.82 4.98
CA GLU A 317 18.19 -10.38 3.87
C GLU A 317 18.58 -9.33 2.81
N GLY A 318 18.17 -8.07 2.97
CA GLY A 318 18.40 -7.01 1.98
C GLY A 318 17.43 -7.06 0.78
N ILE A 319 16.32 -7.79 0.89
CA ILE A 319 15.30 -7.90 -0.16
C ILE A 319 14.24 -6.82 0.06
N ASP A 320 13.89 -6.08 -1.00
CA ASP A 320 12.71 -5.21 -1.02
C ASP A 320 11.46 -6.08 -1.19
N LEU A 321 10.60 -6.10 -0.17
CA LEU A 321 9.42 -6.97 -0.15
C LEU A 321 8.41 -6.58 -1.23
N ASN A 322 8.38 -5.33 -1.68
CA ASN A 322 7.47 -4.87 -2.74
C ASN A 322 7.98 -5.14 -4.15
N HIS A 323 9.14 -5.80 -4.29
CA HIS A 323 9.66 -6.34 -5.54
C HIS A 323 9.84 -7.86 -5.48
N ASN A 324 9.27 -8.51 -4.46
CA ASN A 324 9.57 -9.91 -4.16
C ASN A 324 8.43 -10.87 -4.45
N PHE A 325 7.21 -10.39 -4.75
CA PHE A 325 6.11 -11.26 -5.17
C PHE A 325 6.35 -11.79 -6.60
N PRO A 326 5.73 -12.92 -7.00
CA PRO A 326 5.82 -13.38 -8.37
C PRO A 326 5.28 -12.32 -9.33
N ASP A 327 6.08 -11.96 -10.33
CA ASP A 327 5.64 -11.13 -11.45
C ASP A 327 4.68 -11.93 -12.35
N LEU A 328 3.39 -11.83 -12.03
CA LEU A 328 2.32 -12.49 -12.78
C LEU A 328 1.88 -11.66 -13.99
N ASN A 329 2.25 -10.37 -14.05
CA ASN A 329 1.91 -9.47 -15.14
C ASN A 329 2.56 -9.94 -16.44
N ASN A 330 3.87 -10.14 -16.43
CA ASN A 330 4.61 -10.61 -17.60
C ASN A 330 4.17 -12.03 -18.01
N ILE A 331 3.90 -12.92 -17.04
CA ILE A 331 3.35 -14.26 -17.32
C ILE A 331 2.00 -14.17 -18.04
N MET A 332 1.12 -13.26 -17.59
CA MET A 332 -0.18 -13.03 -18.22
C MET A 332 -0.03 -12.51 -19.64
N TRP A 333 0.76 -11.45 -19.83
CA TRP A 333 0.92 -10.78 -21.11
C TRP A 333 1.58 -11.68 -22.15
N ASP A 334 2.64 -12.41 -21.78
CA ASP A 334 3.29 -13.40 -22.64
C ASP A 334 2.28 -14.46 -23.12
N ALA A 335 1.45 -14.97 -22.19
CA ALA A 335 0.43 -15.94 -22.54
C ALA A 335 -0.64 -15.35 -23.48
N GLN A 336 -1.04 -14.10 -23.28
CA GLN A 336 -1.99 -13.39 -24.15
C GLN A 336 -1.45 -13.15 -25.56
N GLU A 337 -0.16 -12.87 -25.69
CA GLU A 337 0.52 -12.62 -26.97
C GLU A 337 0.74 -13.92 -27.76
N LEU A 338 1.15 -15.00 -27.08
CA LEU A 338 1.41 -16.30 -27.70
C LEU A 338 0.12 -17.06 -28.05
N ALA A 339 -1.02 -16.71 -27.44
CA ALA A 339 -2.26 -17.45 -27.62
C ALA A 339 -2.90 -17.24 -29.01
N THR A 340 -3.06 -18.33 -29.76
CA THR A 340 -3.88 -18.36 -30.99
C THR A 340 -5.35 -18.03 -30.75
N ASN A 341 -5.84 -18.26 -29.53
CA ASN A 341 -7.17 -17.86 -29.07
C ASN A 341 -7.05 -17.19 -27.70
N LYS A 342 -7.10 -15.85 -27.66
CA LYS A 342 -7.00 -15.09 -26.40
C LYS A 342 -7.99 -15.54 -25.32
N LYS A 343 -9.16 -16.06 -25.70
CA LYS A 343 -10.17 -16.58 -24.76
C LYS A 343 -9.78 -17.88 -24.02
N SER A 344 -8.66 -18.51 -24.38
CA SER A 344 -8.13 -19.68 -23.66
C SER A 344 -7.08 -19.33 -22.61
N VAL A 345 -6.67 -18.06 -22.51
CA VAL A 345 -5.71 -17.59 -21.51
C VAL A 345 -6.44 -17.29 -20.22
N SER A 346 -5.85 -17.68 -19.09
CA SER A 346 -6.42 -17.34 -17.78
C SER A 346 -6.24 -15.84 -17.53
N ASN A 347 -7.29 -15.18 -17.08
CA ASN A 347 -7.30 -13.76 -16.74
C ASN A 347 -7.44 -13.50 -15.23
N HIS A 348 -7.37 -14.57 -14.43
CA HIS A 348 -7.50 -14.59 -12.98
C HIS A 348 -6.82 -15.84 -12.43
N TYR A 349 -6.43 -15.83 -11.15
CA TYR A 349 -5.75 -16.95 -10.47
C TYR A 349 -4.60 -17.52 -11.31
N ILE A 350 -3.74 -16.62 -11.80
CA ILE A 350 -2.57 -17.00 -12.60
C ILE A 350 -1.65 -17.83 -11.71
N PRO A 351 -1.29 -19.06 -12.08
CA PRO A 351 -0.50 -19.92 -11.21
C PRO A 351 0.89 -19.32 -10.96
N MET A 352 1.36 -19.41 -9.72
CA MET A 352 2.73 -19.03 -9.40
C MET A 352 3.71 -19.92 -10.17
N PRO A 353 4.82 -19.38 -10.65
CA PRO A 353 5.80 -20.16 -11.38
C PRO A 353 6.50 -21.16 -10.46
N GLU A 354 6.81 -22.36 -10.97
CA GLU A 354 7.35 -23.47 -10.19
C GLU A 354 8.69 -23.12 -9.51
N TYR A 355 9.51 -22.27 -10.13
CA TYR A 355 10.77 -21.84 -9.51
C TYR A 355 10.56 -21.13 -8.17
N TYR A 356 9.41 -20.47 -7.97
CA TYR A 356 9.11 -19.68 -6.78
C TYR A 356 8.93 -20.54 -5.52
N THR A 357 8.57 -21.82 -5.68
CA THR A 357 8.42 -22.78 -4.58
C THR A 357 9.69 -23.57 -4.30
N THR A 358 10.77 -23.34 -5.06
CA THR A 358 12.05 -24.02 -4.84
C THR A 358 12.81 -23.44 -3.65
N THR A 359 13.63 -24.26 -3.00
CA THR A 359 14.46 -23.84 -1.85
C THR A 359 15.51 -22.79 -2.20
N ASN A 360 15.88 -22.67 -3.47
CA ASN A 360 16.91 -21.75 -3.95
C ASN A 360 16.35 -20.41 -4.44
N ALA A 361 15.02 -20.24 -4.44
CA ALA A 361 14.40 -18.99 -4.84
C ALA A 361 14.67 -17.89 -3.81
N THR A 362 15.10 -16.72 -4.30
CA THR A 362 15.30 -15.50 -3.51
C THR A 362 13.95 -14.87 -3.17
N VAL A 363 13.22 -15.53 -2.28
CA VAL A 363 11.92 -15.07 -1.75
C VAL A 363 12.08 -14.93 -0.25
N ALA A 364 11.71 -13.78 0.29
CA ALA A 364 11.76 -13.50 1.71
C ALA A 364 10.76 -14.37 2.48
N SER A 365 11.05 -14.65 3.75
CA SER A 365 10.15 -15.42 4.63
C SER A 365 8.79 -14.75 4.82
N GLU A 366 8.80 -13.43 4.87
CA GLU A 366 7.67 -12.51 4.99
C GLU A 366 6.76 -12.62 3.77
N THR A 367 7.33 -12.57 2.57
CA THR A 367 6.60 -12.72 1.30
C THR A 367 5.91 -14.08 1.23
N ARG A 368 6.60 -15.18 1.59
CA ARG A 368 5.99 -16.51 1.62
C ARG A 368 4.83 -16.61 2.61
N ALA A 369 4.98 -16.02 3.79
CA ALA A 369 3.93 -15.99 4.82
C ALA A 369 2.69 -15.24 4.34
N VAL A 370 2.88 -14.09 3.70
CA VAL A 370 1.77 -13.28 3.15
C VAL A 370 1.09 -13.98 1.97
N ILE A 371 1.84 -14.61 1.05
CA ILE A 371 1.26 -15.39 -0.05
C ILE A 371 0.39 -16.53 0.48
N SER A 372 0.89 -17.30 1.46
CA SER A 372 0.10 -18.37 2.08
C SER A 372 -1.18 -17.81 2.70
N TRP A 373 -1.08 -16.69 3.41
CA TRP A 373 -2.21 -16.03 4.02
C TRP A 373 -3.27 -15.56 3.02
N MET A 374 -2.84 -14.99 1.89
CA MET A 374 -3.71 -14.59 0.78
C MET A 374 -4.42 -15.77 0.11
N GLN A 375 -3.82 -16.98 0.16
CA GLN A 375 -4.41 -18.21 -0.38
C GLN A 375 -5.38 -18.88 0.60
N ASP A 376 -5.17 -18.70 1.90
CA ASP A 376 -5.95 -19.34 2.97
C ASP A 376 -7.29 -18.63 3.24
N ILE A 377 -7.35 -17.31 3.06
CA ILE A 377 -8.53 -16.48 3.35
C ILE A 377 -9.05 -15.86 2.05
N PRO A 378 -10.37 -15.91 1.76
CA PRO A 378 -10.95 -15.37 0.53
C PRO A 378 -11.08 -13.83 0.58
N PHE A 379 -9.95 -13.13 0.70
CA PHE A 379 -9.89 -11.66 0.71
C PHE A 379 -10.56 -11.05 -0.52
N VAL A 380 -11.39 -10.03 -0.27
CA VAL A 380 -12.15 -9.31 -1.29
C VAL A 380 -11.52 -7.95 -1.60
N LEU A 381 -11.14 -7.22 -0.55
CA LEU A 381 -10.55 -5.89 -0.64
C LEU A 381 -9.38 -5.79 0.34
N SER A 382 -8.31 -5.14 -0.10
CA SER A 382 -7.11 -4.88 0.67
C SER A 382 -6.55 -3.50 0.37
N ALA A 383 -5.78 -2.96 1.31
CA ALA A 383 -4.87 -1.87 1.03
C ALA A 383 -3.57 -2.08 1.80
N ASN A 384 -2.48 -1.64 1.18
CA ASN A 384 -1.15 -1.72 1.74
C ASN A 384 -0.61 -0.31 2.01
N LEU A 385 -0.14 -0.08 3.23
CA LEU A 385 0.16 1.26 3.75
C LEU A 385 1.66 1.54 3.75
N HIS A 386 2.03 2.61 3.06
CA HIS A 386 3.40 3.06 2.81
C HIS A 386 3.63 4.50 3.32
N GLY A 387 4.87 4.94 3.22
CA GLY A 387 5.25 6.33 3.46
C GLY A 387 6.39 6.79 2.54
N GLY A 388 6.49 8.09 2.39
CA GLY A 388 7.47 8.78 1.54
C GLY A 388 6.82 9.76 0.57
N GLU A 389 5.54 9.56 0.25
CA GLU A 389 4.73 10.45 -0.59
C GLU A 389 3.30 10.61 -0.04
N LEU A 390 2.48 11.41 -0.71
CA LEU A 390 1.07 11.63 -0.39
C LEU A 390 0.17 11.39 -1.60
N VAL A 391 -0.12 10.13 -1.88
CA VAL A 391 -0.89 9.66 -3.05
C VAL A 391 -1.46 8.25 -2.81
N VAL A 392 -2.54 7.90 -3.50
CA VAL A 392 -3.02 6.51 -3.55
C VAL A 392 -2.73 5.93 -4.92
N THR A 393 -1.91 4.88 -4.96
CA THR A 393 -1.57 4.18 -6.21
C THR A 393 -2.47 2.98 -6.42
N TYR A 394 -2.78 2.69 -7.67
CA TYR A 394 -3.63 1.55 -8.02
C TYR A 394 -3.06 0.74 -9.20
N PRO A 395 -3.34 -0.58 -9.27
CA PRO A 395 -2.83 -1.46 -10.30
C PRO A 395 -3.09 -1.01 -11.76
N PHE A 396 -2.28 -1.46 -12.72
CA PHE A 396 -1.07 -2.24 -12.48
C PHE A 396 0.11 -1.37 -12.03
N ASP A 397 0.99 -1.95 -11.21
CA ASP A 397 2.25 -1.34 -10.81
C ASP A 397 3.38 -1.65 -11.81
N CYS A 398 3.27 -2.73 -12.59
CA CYS A 398 4.24 -3.07 -13.64
C CYS A 398 3.84 -2.47 -15.00
N THR A 399 4.82 -1.94 -15.73
CA THR A 399 4.70 -1.56 -17.15
C THR A 399 4.92 -2.74 -18.08
N ARG A 400 4.46 -2.61 -19.34
CA ARG A 400 4.86 -3.53 -20.42
C ARG A 400 6.25 -3.17 -20.94
N ASP A 401 6.99 -4.16 -21.43
CA ASP A 401 8.28 -4.00 -22.10
C ASP A 401 9.37 -3.24 -21.31
N TRP A 402 9.30 -3.24 -19.97
CA TRP A 402 10.25 -2.58 -19.08
C TRP A 402 10.38 -1.06 -19.25
N ILE A 403 9.33 -0.41 -19.77
CA ILE A 403 9.28 1.06 -19.87
C ILE A 403 9.28 1.63 -18.43
N PRO A 404 10.09 2.67 -18.10
CA PRO A 404 10.16 3.17 -16.73
C PRO A 404 8.84 3.70 -16.15
N ARG A 405 8.05 4.40 -16.98
CA ARG A 405 6.75 5.00 -16.64
C ARG A 405 5.78 4.86 -17.80
N GLN A 406 4.61 4.25 -17.56
CA GLN A 406 3.51 4.18 -18.51
C GLN A 406 2.20 3.78 -17.82
N ASP A 407 1.13 4.54 -18.03
CA ASP A 407 -0.23 4.14 -17.65
C ASP A 407 -0.59 2.75 -18.17
N THR A 408 -0.73 1.81 -17.23
CA THR A 408 -0.99 0.38 -17.49
C THR A 408 -2.25 -0.05 -16.74
N PRO A 409 -3.45 0.28 -17.27
CA PRO A 409 -4.71 0.06 -16.57
C PRO A 409 -5.07 -1.44 -16.48
N THR A 410 -5.76 -1.81 -15.40
CA THR A 410 -6.41 -3.11 -15.28
C THR A 410 -7.75 -3.15 -16.03
N GLU A 411 -8.30 -4.35 -16.19
CA GLU A 411 -9.67 -4.54 -16.69
C GLU A 411 -10.74 -3.95 -15.75
N ASP A 412 -10.42 -3.75 -14.46
CA ASP A 412 -11.27 -3.14 -13.44
C ASP A 412 -10.83 -1.71 -13.08
N ASN A 413 -10.11 -1.01 -13.98
CA ASN A 413 -9.49 0.30 -13.75
C ASN A 413 -10.48 1.35 -13.19
N ASP A 414 -11.70 1.42 -13.71
CA ASP A 414 -12.71 2.37 -13.23
C ASP A 414 -13.08 2.15 -11.76
N PHE A 415 -13.05 0.90 -11.28
CA PHE A 415 -13.32 0.58 -9.88
C PHE A 415 -12.09 0.85 -9.01
N PHE A 416 -10.88 0.56 -9.50
CA PHE A 416 -9.64 0.91 -8.80
C PHE A 416 -9.48 2.43 -8.61
N ARG A 417 -9.78 3.22 -9.64
CA ARG A 417 -9.81 4.69 -9.55
C ARG A 417 -10.83 5.19 -8.54
N TRP A 418 -11.99 4.51 -8.44
CA TRP A 418 -12.98 4.80 -7.40
C TRP A 418 -12.42 4.52 -6.00
N LEU A 419 -11.85 3.33 -5.77
CA LEU A 419 -11.25 2.95 -4.49
C LEU A 419 -10.16 3.94 -4.06
N ALA A 420 -9.26 4.28 -4.98
CA ALA A 420 -8.19 5.24 -4.72
C ALA A 420 -8.74 6.62 -4.37
N ALA A 421 -9.74 7.09 -5.12
CA ALA A 421 -10.38 8.38 -4.88
C ALA A 421 -11.13 8.44 -3.54
N VAL A 422 -11.77 7.34 -3.11
CA VAL A 422 -12.44 7.27 -1.80
C VAL A 422 -11.47 7.55 -0.66
N TYR A 423 -10.29 6.91 -0.68
CA TYR A 423 -9.29 7.14 0.36
C TYR A 423 -8.71 8.55 0.28
N ALA A 424 -8.27 8.96 -0.91
CA ALA A 424 -7.58 10.23 -1.14
C ALA A 424 -8.45 11.47 -0.86
N SER A 425 -9.74 11.41 -1.19
CA SER A 425 -10.66 12.54 -0.97
C SER A 425 -11.16 12.67 0.47
N ALA A 426 -11.09 11.59 1.26
CA ALA A 426 -11.43 11.61 2.68
C ALA A 426 -10.24 11.97 3.59
N ASN A 427 -9.01 11.85 3.10
CA ASN A 427 -7.82 12.17 3.89
C ASN A 427 -7.63 13.68 3.95
N LEU A 428 -7.48 14.24 5.15
CA LEU A 428 -7.52 15.69 5.37
C LEU A 428 -6.38 16.43 4.66
N VAL A 429 -5.19 15.82 4.57
CA VAL A 429 -4.01 16.42 3.93
C VAL A 429 -4.03 16.18 2.42
N MET A 430 -4.32 14.95 1.97
CA MET A 430 -4.42 14.62 0.55
C MET A 430 -5.56 15.40 -0.15
N ALA A 431 -6.66 15.69 0.55
CA ALA A 431 -7.75 16.48 -0.03
C ALA A 431 -7.47 18.00 -0.04
N ASN A 432 -6.47 18.47 0.71
CA ASN A 432 -6.15 19.89 0.80
C ASN A 432 -5.51 20.40 -0.52
N PRO A 433 -6.14 21.36 -1.23
CA PRO A 433 -5.58 21.94 -2.45
C PRO A 433 -4.39 22.87 -2.17
N ASP A 434 -4.28 23.42 -0.96
CA ASP A 434 -3.24 24.38 -0.59
C ASP A 434 -2.00 23.69 0.02
N ARG A 435 -1.92 22.36 0.00
CA ARG A 435 -0.76 21.64 0.55
C ARG A 435 0.47 21.85 -0.32
N ARG A 436 1.65 21.78 0.31
CA ARG A 436 2.94 21.70 -0.41
C ARG A 436 3.12 20.29 -0.98
N ILE A 437 3.76 20.19 -2.14
CA ILE A 437 4.29 18.91 -2.67
C ILE A 437 5.28 18.29 -1.67
N CYS A 438 5.44 16.97 -1.64
CA CYS A 438 6.44 16.33 -0.76
C CYS A 438 7.85 16.61 -1.28
N HIS A 439 8.15 16.02 -2.43
CA HIS A 439 9.48 16.05 -3.04
C HIS A 439 9.46 16.80 -4.35
N TYR A 440 9.27 16.12 -5.48
CA TYR A 440 9.40 16.73 -6.81
C TYR A 440 8.19 16.50 -7.72
N GLU A 441 7.36 15.50 -7.44
CA GLU A 441 6.16 15.16 -8.23
C GLU A 441 4.91 15.81 -7.63
N ASP A 442 4.05 16.39 -8.48
CA ASP A 442 2.81 17.04 -8.05
C ASP A 442 1.59 16.16 -8.34
N PHE A 443 1.28 15.28 -7.39
CA PHE A 443 0.12 14.40 -7.48
C PHE A 443 -1.23 15.10 -7.45
N GLN A 444 -1.31 16.40 -7.09
CA GLN A 444 -2.58 17.12 -7.10
C GLN A 444 -3.11 17.27 -8.53
N GLN A 445 -2.22 17.31 -9.53
CA GLN A 445 -2.58 17.30 -10.96
C GLN A 445 -3.33 16.03 -11.36
N HIS A 446 -3.07 14.93 -10.65
CA HIS A 446 -3.72 13.64 -10.84
C HIS A 446 -4.86 13.38 -9.85
N LYS A 447 -5.31 14.42 -9.12
CA LYS A 447 -6.32 14.31 -8.05
C LYS A 447 -5.89 13.36 -6.93
N ASN A 448 -4.58 13.28 -6.67
CA ASN A 448 -3.97 12.49 -5.59
C ASN A 448 -4.16 10.97 -5.73
N ILE A 449 -4.43 10.52 -6.97
CA ILE A 449 -4.47 9.10 -7.33
C ILE A 449 -3.63 8.90 -8.58
N ILE A 450 -2.93 7.78 -8.70
CA ILE A 450 -2.11 7.50 -9.89
C ILE A 450 -2.07 6.00 -10.18
N ASN A 451 -1.99 5.61 -11.45
CA ASN A 451 -1.67 4.23 -11.80
C ASN A 451 -0.22 3.95 -11.39
N GLY A 452 0.04 2.82 -10.71
CA GLY A 452 1.38 2.53 -10.17
C GLY A 452 2.47 2.59 -11.24
N ALA A 453 2.22 1.93 -12.38
CA ALA A 453 3.15 1.89 -13.51
C ALA A 453 3.36 3.26 -14.19
N ASP A 454 2.40 4.18 -14.10
CA ASP A 454 2.53 5.57 -14.59
C ASP A 454 3.43 6.43 -13.68
N TRP A 455 3.47 6.11 -12.38
CA TRP A 455 4.38 6.75 -11.44
C TRP A 455 5.79 6.16 -11.55
N HIS A 456 5.95 4.86 -11.36
CA HIS A 456 7.18 4.11 -11.58
C HIS A 456 6.89 2.60 -11.63
N THR A 457 7.55 1.89 -12.55
CA THR A 457 7.33 0.44 -12.71
C THR A 457 7.85 -0.37 -11.52
N VAL A 458 6.99 -1.22 -10.93
CA VAL A 458 7.30 -2.13 -9.82
C VAL A 458 6.89 -3.56 -10.19
N PRO A 459 7.75 -4.30 -10.90
CA PRO A 459 7.51 -5.72 -11.14
C PRO A 459 7.62 -6.50 -9.82
N GLY A 460 6.70 -7.46 -9.62
CA GLY A 460 6.64 -8.26 -8.39
C GLY A 460 6.06 -7.52 -7.18
N SER A 461 5.15 -6.56 -7.42
CA SER A 461 4.41 -5.87 -6.37
C SER A 461 3.37 -6.75 -5.69
N MET A 462 3.06 -6.43 -4.42
CA MET A 462 2.02 -7.13 -3.69
C MET A 462 0.61 -6.88 -4.28
N ASN A 463 0.36 -5.66 -4.76
CA ASN A 463 -0.94 -5.27 -5.30
C ASN A 463 -1.29 -6.07 -6.56
N ASP A 464 -0.35 -6.13 -7.50
CA ASP A 464 -0.54 -6.83 -8.77
C ASP A 464 -0.69 -8.34 -8.52
N PHE A 465 0.08 -8.88 -7.57
CA PHE A 465 -0.07 -10.27 -7.15
C PHE A 465 -1.46 -10.55 -6.54
N SER A 466 -1.95 -9.69 -5.64
CA SER A 466 -3.28 -9.81 -5.04
C SER A 466 -4.36 -9.92 -6.12
N TYR A 467 -4.33 -9.02 -7.11
CA TYR A 467 -5.31 -8.96 -8.18
C TYR A 467 -5.19 -10.13 -9.17
N LEU A 468 -3.98 -10.54 -9.53
CA LEU A 468 -3.77 -11.59 -10.56
C LEU A 468 -3.85 -13.01 -10.02
N HIS A 469 -3.49 -13.23 -8.75
CA HIS A 469 -3.44 -14.56 -8.13
C HIS A 469 -4.68 -14.91 -7.30
N THR A 470 -5.44 -13.91 -6.83
CA THR A 470 -6.58 -14.11 -5.92
C THR A 470 -7.83 -13.36 -6.42
N ASN A 471 -8.86 -13.23 -5.58
CA ASN A 471 -10.01 -12.36 -5.83
C ASN A 471 -9.80 -10.92 -5.31
N CYS A 472 -8.74 -10.68 -4.54
CA CYS A 472 -8.58 -9.49 -3.74
C CYS A 472 -8.16 -8.29 -4.59
N PHE A 473 -8.90 -7.19 -4.48
CA PHE A 473 -8.50 -5.91 -5.06
C PHE A 473 -7.62 -5.20 -4.04
N GLU A 474 -6.42 -4.77 -4.43
CA GLU A 474 -5.47 -4.13 -3.53
C GLU A 474 -4.92 -2.83 -4.13
N VAL A 475 -4.80 -1.80 -3.29
CA VAL A 475 -4.18 -0.50 -3.63
C VAL A 475 -3.05 -0.21 -2.64
N THR A 476 -2.09 0.62 -3.04
CA THR A 476 -1.09 1.18 -2.10
C THR A 476 -1.48 2.59 -1.71
N VAL A 477 -1.39 2.89 -0.42
CA VAL A 477 -1.63 4.23 0.13
C VAL A 477 -0.32 4.78 0.68
N GLU A 478 0.20 5.84 0.07
CA GLU A 478 1.34 6.61 0.57
C GLU A 478 0.82 7.65 1.56
N LEU A 479 1.08 7.46 2.86
CA LEU A 479 0.36 8.15 3.93
C LEU A 479 0.94 9.52 4.33
N SER A 480 2.22 9.75 4.08
CA SER A 480 2.98 10.90 4.58
C SER A 480 4.27 11.12 3.81
N CYS A 481 4.70 12.38 3.66
CA CYS A 481 6.01 12.71 3.07
C CYS A 481 7.18 12.19 3.92
N ASP A 482 7.04 12.30 5.24
CA ASP A 482 7.96 11.73 6.23
C ASP A 482 7.66 10.24 6.39
N LYS A 483 8.64 9.38 6.15
CA LYS A 483 8.48 7.91 6.27
C LYS A 483 8.31 7.49 7.72
N PHE A 484 8.97 8.18 8.64
CA PHE A 484 9.02 7.85 10.05
C PHE A 484 8.72 9.12 10.88
N PRO A 485 7.47 9.62 10.84
CA PRO A 485 7.12 10.87 11.52
C PRO A 485 7.39 10.79 13.02
N HIS A 486 7.81 11.89 13.63
CA HIS A 486 8.08 11.92 15.06
C HIS A 486 6.83 11.59 15.89
N ALA A 487 7.00 10.98 17.06
CA ALA A 487 5.88 10.51 17.89
C ALA A 487 4.87 11.61 18.26
N SER A 488 5.30 12.88 18.32
CA SER A 488 4.43 14.04 18.58
C SER A 488 3.43 14.33 17.47
N GLU A 489 3.64 13.79 16.28
CA GLU A 489 2.83 14.05 15.08
C GLU A 489 1.76 12.97 14.85
N LEU A 490 1.94 11.79 15.45
CA LEU A 490 1.02 10.65 15.33
C LEU A 490 -0.45 10.99 15.66
N PRO A 491 -0.79 11.80 16.68
CA PRO A 491 -2.18 12.16 16.94
C PRO A 491 -2.84 12.94 15.79
N THR A 492 -2.07 13.77 15.08
CA THR A 492 -2.54 14.52 13.92
C THR A 492 -2.66 13.60 12.71
N GLU A 493 -1.66 12.75 12.48
CA GLU A 493 -1.69 11.79 11.38
C GLU A 493 -2.83 10.77 11.49
N TRP A 494 -3.20 10.42 12.73
CA TRP A 494 -4.40 9.65 12.99
C TRP A 494 -5.67 10.39 12.52
N GLU A 495 -5.85 11.66 12.89
CA GLU A 495 -7.01 12.43 12.44
C GLU A 495 -7.03 12.63 10.92
N ASN A 496 -5.85 12.76 10.28
CA ASN A 496 -5.73 12.85 8.83
C ASN A 496 -6.26 11.61 8.10
N ASN A 497 -6.13 10.42 8.72
CA ASN A 497 -6.37 9.12 8.07
C ASN A 497 -7.59 8.36 8.61
N LYS A 498 -8.05 8.63 9.83
CA LYS A 498 -9.10 7.86 10.52
C LYS A 498 -10.34 7.64 9.66
N GLU A 499 -10.88 8.70 9.08
CA GLU A 499 -12.09 8.60 8.25
C GLU A 499 -11.82 7.85 6.94
N SER A 500 -10.67 8.07 6.29
CA SER A 500 -10.27 7.34 5.08
C SER A 500 -10.15 5.84 5.32
N LEU A 501 -9.55 5.42 6.44
CA LEU A 501 -9.40 4.01 6.80
C LEU A 501 -10.77 3.32 6.95
N ILE A 502 -11.71 3.96 7.66
CA ILE A 502 -13.06 3.39 7.84
C ILE A 502 -13.85 3.39 6.53
N LEU A 503 -13.87 4.51 5.80
CA LEU A 503 -14.60 4.61 4.52
C LEU A 503 -14.08 3.63 3.47
N TYR A 504 -12.76 3.41 3.43
CA TYR A 504 -12.16 2.46 2.51
C TYR A 504 -12.57 1.02 2.84
N MET A 505 -12.54 0.63 4.12
CA MET A 505 -13.05 -0.67 4.56
C MET A 505 -14.51 -0.89 4.14
N GLU A 506 -15.35 0.13 4.29
CA GLU A 506 -16.76 0.07 3.89
C GLU A 506 -16.95 -0.20 2.38
N GLN A 507 -15.94 0.06 1.53
CA GLN A 507 -16.03 -0.23 0.10
C GLN A 507 -16.06 -1.73 -0.22
N VAL A 508 -15.68 -2.61 0.72
CA VAL A 508 -15.79 -4.07 0.56
C VAL A 508 -17.24 -4.52 0.34
N HIS A 509 -18.20 -3.68 0.75
CA HIS A 509 -19.65 -3.89 0.60
C HIS A 509 -20.23 -3.32 -0.70
N ARG A 510 -19.41 -3.06 -1.72
CA ARG A 510 -19.90 -2.61 -3.04
C ARG A 510 -19.96 -3.73 -4.08
N GLY A 511 -20.69 -3.47 -5.16
CA GLY A 511 -20.85 -4.41 -6.27
C GLY A 511 -21.92 -5.46 -6.02
N ILE A 512 -21.61 -6.71 -6.37
CA ILE A 512 -22.52 -7.84 -6.19
C ILE A 512 -21.88 -8.90 -5.29
N LYS A 513 -22.71 -9.57 -4.47
CA LYS A 513 -22.29 -10.77 -3.75
C LYS A 513 -23.36 -11.85 -3.85
N GLY A 514 -23.02 -13.10 -3.57
CA GLY A 514 -24.02 -14.17 -3.59
C GLY A 514 -23.41 -15.53 -3.39
N VAL A 515 -24.24 -16.57 -3.52
CA VAL A 515 -23.82 -17.96 -3.37
C VAL A 515 -24.17 -18.76 -4.63
N ILE A 516 -23.19 -19.51 -5.12
CA ILE A 516 -23.33 -20.50 -6.18
C ILE A 516 -23.68 -21.84 -5.51
N ARG A 517 -24.89 -22.34 -5.79
CA ARG A 517 -25.40 -23.59 -5.22
C ARG A 517 -25.68 -24.63 -6.27
N ASP A 518 -25.53 -25.90 -5.90
CA ASP A 518 -26.08 -27.00 -6.67
C ASP A 518 -27.60 -27.00 -6.59
N LYS A 519 -28.27 -27.04 -7.75
CA LYS A 519 -29.73 -26.93 -7.84
C LYS A 519 -30.48 -28.02 -7.07
N ASP A 520 -29.92 -29.22 -7.01
CA ASP A 520 -30.56 -30.42 -6.46
C ASP A 520 -30.23 -30.56 -4.96
N THR A 521 -28.96 -30.45 -4.58
CA THR A 521 -28.46 -30.66 -3.20
C THR A 521 -28.50 -29.41 -2.32
N LYS A 522 -28.54 -28.21 -2.93
CA LYS A 522 -28.46 -26.89 -2.27
C LYS A 522 -27.10 -26.57 -1.62
N GLU A 523 -26.14 -27.49 -1.67
CA GLU A 523 -24.76 -27.29 -1.24
C GLU A 523 -24.08 -26.19 -2.07
N GLY A 524 -23.15 -25.49 -1.45
CA GLY A 524 -22.28 -24.51 -2.10
C GLY A 524 -21.35 -25.18 -3.11
N ILE A 525 -21.03 -24.48 -4.20
CA ILE A 525 -20.09 -24.94 -5.21
C ILE A 525 -18.83 -24.08 -5.14
N ALA A 526 -17.77 -24.63 -4.55
CA ALA A 526 -16.46 -24.00 -4.50
C ALA A 526 -15.83 -23.87 -5.89
N ASN A 527 -14.97 -22.85 -6.06
CA ASN A 527 -14.22 -22.61 -7.30
C ASN A 527 -15.09 -22.46 -8.57
N GLY A 528 -16.39 -22.18 -8.40
CA GLY A 528 -17.23 -21.72 -9.49
C GLY A 528 -16.76 -20.35 -9.94
N ILE A 529 -16.62 -20.16 -11.26
CA ILE A 529 -16.07 -18.94 -11.84
C ILE A 529 -17.22 -18.00 -12.21
N ILE A 530 -17.06 -16.73 -11.84
CA ILE A 530 -18.02 -15.65 -12.07
C ILE A 530 -17.39 -14.67 -13.04
N LYS A 531 -17.95 -14.60 -14.25
CA LYS A 531 -17.55 -13.68 -15.32
C LYS A 531 -18.56 -12.57 -15.47
N VAL A 532 -18.09 -11.33 -15.50
CA VAL A 532 -18.90 -10.16 -15.85
C VAL A 532 -18.68 -9.85 -17.33
N ALA A 533 -19.76 -9.80 -18.11
CA ALA A 533 -19.62 -9.50 -19.53
C ALA A 533 -19.09 -8.07 -19.74
N GLY A 534 -17.96 -7.95 -20.43
CA GLY A 534 -17.30 -6.67 -20.70
C GLY A 534 -16.05 -6.41 -19.86
N LEU A 535 -15.81 -7.21 -18.82
CA LEU A 535 -14.59 -7.16 -18.00
C LEU A 535 -13.79 -8.44 -18.25
N ASP A 536 -12.53 -8.33 -18.66
CA ASP A 536 -11.67 -9.50 -18.87
C ASP A 536 -10.88 -9.88 -17.62
N HIS A 537 -11.53 -9.87 -16.46
CA HIS A 537 -11.00 -10.39 -15.21
C HIS A 537 -12.12 -11.10 -14.45
N ASP A 538 -12.06 -12.43 -14.36
CA ASP A 538 -13.09 -13.23 -13.69
C ASP A 538 -12.71 -13.49 -12.22
N ILE A 539 -13.65 -13.89 -11.37
CA ILE A 539 -13.38 -14.27 -9.97
C ILE A 539 -13.84 -15.68 -9.67
N ARG A 540 -13.44 -16.24 -8.52
CA ARG A 540 -13.88 -17.56 -8.05
C ARG A 540 -14.71 -17.44 -6.78
N SER A 541 -15.65 -18.36 -6.62
CA SER A 541 -16.34 -18.57 -5.35
C SER A 541 -15.43 -19.28 -4.34
N ALA A 542 -15.59 -18.89 -3.07
CA ALA A 542 -14.92 -19.48 -1.92
C ALA A 542 -15.44 -20.89 -1.61
N ALA A 543 -14.95 -21.50 -0.52
CA ALA A 543 -15.19 -22.90 -0.19
C ALA A 543 -16.69 -23.25 -0.03
N ASP A 544 -17.49 -22.34 0.51
CA ASP A 544 -18.94 -22.54 0.70
C ASP A 544 -19.78 -22.03 -0.50
N GLY A 545 -19.11 -21.69 -1.61
CA GLY A 545 -19.71 -21.27 -2.87
C GLY A 545 -20.13 -19.80 -2.91
N ASP A 546 -19.90 -19.04 -1.86
CA ASP A 546 -20.07 -17.60 -1.83
C ASP A 546 -18.99 -16.86 -2.61
N TYR A 547 -19.33 -15.66 -3.05
CA TYR A 547 -18.45 -14.82 -3.85
C TYR A 547 -18.82 -13.34 -3.68
N TRP A 548 -17.84 -12.48 -3.93
CA TRP A 548 -17.97 -11.02 -3.94
C TRP A 548 -17.30 -10.48 -5.19
N ARG A 549 -18.03 -9.72 -6.00
CA ARG A 549 -17.51 -9.04 -7.18
C ARG A 549 -17.75 -7.54 -7.02
N LEU A 550 -16.67 -6.84 -6.71
CA LEU A 550 -16.66 -5.40 -6.60
C LEU A 550 -16.90 -4.76 -7.98
N LEU A 551 -17.86 -3.85 -8.05
CA LEU A 551 -18.32 -3.21 -9.28
C LEU A 551 -18.88 -1.82 -8.96
N ASN A 552 -18.74 -0.90 -9.92
CA ASN A 552 -19.42 0.40 -9.88
C ASN A 552 -20.94 0.23 -10.11
N PRO A 553 -21.76 1.26 -9.80
CA PRO A 553 -23.20 1.23 -10.07
C PRO A 553 -23.51 0.98 -11.55
N GLY A 554 -24.40 0.05 -11.84
CA GLY A 554 -24.70 -0.35 -13.23
C GLY A 554 -25.43 -1.69 -13.37
N GLU A 555 -25.78 -2.03 -14.61
CA GLU A 555 -26.45 -3.28 -14.98
C GLU A 555 -25.47 -4.25 -15.63
N TYR A 556 -25.24 -5.40 -15.00
CA TYR A 556 -24.21 -6.35 -15.42
C TYR A 556 -24.81 -7.68 -15.86
N LYS A 557 -24.34 -8.20 -16.99
CA LYS A 557 -24.62 -9.57 -17.42
C LYS A 557 -23.56 -10.49 -16.84
N VAL A 558 -23.95 -11.28 -15.85
CA VAL A 558 -23.07 -12.18 -15.11
C VAL A 558 -23.25 -13.61 -15.60
N ILE A 559 -22.14 -14.28 -15.88
CA ILE A 559 -22.07 -15.65 -16.38
C ILE A 559 -21.32 -16.47 -15.33
N VAL A 560 -21.97 -17.50 -14.82
CA VAL A 560 -21.39 -18.40 -13.83
C VAL A 560 -21.23 -19.79 -14.42
N TRP A 561 -20.06 -20.39 -14.23
CA TRP A 561 -19.81 -21.79 -14.59
C TRP A 561 -18.94 -22.48 -13.54
N ALA A 562 -19.09 -23.79 -13.44
CA ALA A 562 -18.28 -24.63 -12.57
C ALA A 562 -18.08 -25.98 -13.26
N GLU A 563 -16.97 -26.66 -12.96
CA GLU A 563 -16.69 -27.97 -13.54
C GLU A 563 -17.82 -28.96 -13.20
N GLY A 564 -18.30 -29.70 -14.20
CA GLY A 564 -19.40 -30.65 -14.02
C GLY A 564 -20.81 -30.03 -14.03
N TYR A 565 -20.95 -28.71 -14.15
CA TYR A 565 -22.22 -27.98 -14.20
C TYR A 565 -22.48 -27.31 -15.56
N LEU A 566 -23.76 -27.05 -15.86
CA LEU A 566 -24.15 -26.22 -17.00
C LEU A 566 -24.01 -24.73 -16.61
N PRO A 567 -23.42 -23.88 -17.47
CA PRO A 567 -23.28 -22.46 -17.18
C PRO A 567 -24.65 -21.77 -17.10
N LEU A 568 -24.76 -20.77 -16.23
CA LEU A 568 -25.96 -19.97 -16.03
C LEU A 568 -25.64 -18.49 -16.25
N VAL A 569 -26.52 -17.80 -16.95
CA VAL A 569 -26.40 -16.36 -17.21
C VAL A 569 -27.54 -15.64 -16.50
N ARG A 570 -27.20 -14.55 -15.80
CA ARG A 570 -28.15 -13.69 -15.10
C ARG A 570 -27.80 -12.23 -15.30
N ARG A 571 -28.78 -11.34 -15.15
CA ARG A 571 -28.53 -9.89 -15.02
C ARG A 571 -28.56 -9.55 -13.53
N CYS A 572 -27.54 -8.84 -13.06
CA CYS A 572 -27.42 -8.35 -11.69
C CYS A 572 -27.23 -6.82 -11.76
N SER A 573 -27.94 -6.09 -10.90
CA SER A 573 -27.94 -4.63 -10.87
C SER A 573 -27.17 -4.14 -9.65
N VAL A 574 -26.21 -3.25 -9.80
CA VAL A 574 -25.48 -2.62 -8.69
C VAL A 574 -26.08 -1.24 -8.46
N GLY A 575 -26.58 -1.00 -7.24
CA GLY A 575 -27.14 0.28 -6.84
C GLY A 575 -26.07 1.33 -6.53
N SER A 576 -26.49 2.57 -6.31
CA SER A 576 -25.60 3.66 -5.88
C SER A 576 -25.28 3.62 -4.38
N GLU A 577 -26.13 2.97 -3.59
CA GLU A 577 -25.94 2.79 -2.15
C GLU A 577 -24.71 1.94 -1.85
N ALA A 578 -24.09 2.15 -0.69
CA ALA A 578 -22.93 1.40 -0.22
C ALA A 578 -23.34 0.04 0.38
N GLN A 579 -24.17 -0.71 -0.35
CA GLN A 579 -24.59 -2.07 0.01
C GLN A 579 -24.47 -3.00 -1.20
N PRO A 580 -24.07 -4.27 -1.01
CA PRO A 580 -23.83 -5.16 -2.12
C PRO A 580 -25.15 -5.77 -2.58
N THR A 581 -25.36 -5.83 -3.90
CA THR A 581 -26.55 -6.49 -4.43
C THR A 581 -26.40 -8.01 -4.37
N ILE A 582 -27.37 -8.69 -3.75
CA ILE A 582 -27.40 -10.16 -3.70
C ILE A 582 -27.76 -10.74 -5.08
N CYS A 583 -26.84 -11.49 -5.69
CA CYS A 583 -27.06 -12.18 -6.97
C CYS A 583 -26.72 -13.68 -6.88
N ASN A 584 -27.66 -14.49 -6.35
CA ASN A 584 -27.44 -15.93 -6.18
C ASN A 584 -27.56 -16.72 -7.49
N PHE A 585 -26.85 -17.86 -7.57
CA PHE A 585 -26.89 -18.79 -8.71
C PHE A 585 -27.22 -20.21 -8.26
N SER A 586 -28.03 -20.92 -9.05
CA SER A 586 -28.33 -22.34 -8.82
C SER A 586 -28.01 -23.16 -10.07
N LEU A 587 -26.85 -23.81 -10.06
CA LEU A 587 -26.32 -24.53 -11.22
C LEU A 587 -26.88 -25.94 -11.32
N THR A 588 -27.14 -26.39 -12.55
CA THR A 588 -27.61 -27.76 -12.82
C THR A 588 -26.44 -28.63 -13.26
N LYS A 589 -26.24 -29.78 -12.63
CA LYS A 589 -25.21 -30.75 -13.05
C LYS A 589 -25.39 -31.16 -14.51
N THR A 590 -24.28 -31.35 -15.21
CA THR A 590 -24.29 -31.89 -16.57
C THR A 590 -24.86 -33.30 -16.60
N PRO A 591 -25.42 -33.76 -17.73
CA PRO A 591 -25.92 -35.13 -17.86
C PRO A 591 -24.85 -36.18 -17.54
N ARG A 592 -23.58 -35.93 -17.92
CA ARG A 592 -22.45 -36.82 -17.62
C ARG A 592 -22.23 -36.98 -16.12
N GLU A 593 -22.20 -35.87 -15.38
CA GLU A 593 -21.94 -35.91 -13.94
C GLU A 593 -23.13 -36.51 -13.18
N ARG A 594 -24.36 -36.23 -13.61
CA ARG A 594 -25.56 -36.91 -13.08
C ARG A 594 -25.48 -38.43 -13.26
N ILE A 595 -25.06 -38.92 -14.43
CA ILE A 595 -24.90 -40.36 -14.66
C ILE A 595 -23.81 -40.94 -13.77
N LYS A 596 -22.67 -40.26 -13.63
CA LYS A 596 -21.57 -40.69 -12.75
C LYS A 596 -22.05 -40.83 -11.30
N GLN A 597 -22.86 -39.89 -10.80
CA GLN A 597 -23.44 -39.97 -9.46
C GLN A 597 -24.48 -41.10 -9.32
N ILE A 598 -25.33 -41.33 -10.32
CA ILE A 598 -26.30 -42.43 -10.31
C ILE A 598 -25.59 -43.79 -10.26
N LEU A 599 -24.52 -43.94 -11.06
CA LEU A 599 -23.70 -45.15 -11.08
C LEU A 599 -22.94 -45.36 -9.76
N ALA A 600 -22.41 -44.29 -9.16
CA ALA A 600 -21.74 -44.34 -7.85
C ALA A 600 -22.69 -44.72 -6.70
N ARG A 601 -23.99 -44.39 -6.81
CA ARG A 601 -25.04 -44.77 -5.85
C ARG A 601 -25.61 -46.18 -6.05
N GLY A 602 -25.07 -46.98 -6.98
CA GLY A 602 -25.51 -48.36 -7.25
C GLY A 602 -26.86 -48.48 -7.96
N SER A 603 -27.42 -47.38 -8.45
CA SER A 603 -28.73 -47.33 -9.11
C SER A 603 -28.62 -47.63 -10.60
N LYS A 604 -29.56 -48.43 -11.15
CA LYS A 604 -29.63 -48.69 -12.60
C LYS A 604 -29.92 -47.40 -13.37
N MET A 605 -29.16 -47.18 -14.45
CA MET A 605 -29.26 -46.00 -15.31
C MET A 605 -30.70 -45.80 -15.84
N PRO A 606 -31.31 -44.60 -15.70
CA PRO A 606 -32.66 -44.34 -16.19
C PRO A 606 -32.82 -44.64 -17.69
N ARG A 607 -33.95 -45.24 -18.09
CA ARG A 607 -34.21 -45.70 -19.47
C ARG A 607 -34.10 -44.58 -20.51
N ASP A 608 -34.61 -43.40 -20.18
CA ASP A 608 -34.59 -42.23 -21.07
C ASP A 608 -33.16 -41.73 -21.34
N GLU A 609 -32.30 -41.83 -20.34
CA GLU A 609 -30.91 -41.40 -20.43
C GLU A 609 -30.05 -42.41 -21.21
N MET A 610 -30.32 -43.72 -21.08
CA MET A 610 -29.73 -44.74 -21.97
C MET A 610 -30.06 -44.48 -23.44
N LEU A 611 -31.30 -44.10 -23.74
CA LEU A 611 -31.74 -43.78 -25.10
C LEU A 611 -31.03 -42.52 -25.63
N ARG A 612 -30.85 -41.49 -24.79
CA ARG A 612 -30.09 -40.27 -25.12
C ARG A 612 -28.62 -40.55 -25.39
N ILE A 613 -27.94 -41.36 -24.57
CA ILE A 613 -26.53 -41.74 -24.79
C ILE A 613 -26.38 -42.54 -26.08
N ARG A 614 -27.32 -43.45 -26.37
CA ARG A 614 -27.35 -44.22 -27.61
C ARG A 614 -27.51 -43.30 -28.83
N ALA A 615 -28.39 -42.30 -28.75
CA ALA A 615 -28.57 -41.30 -29.79
C ALA A 615 -27.30 -40.43 -29.99
N LEU A 616 -26.63 -40.00 -28.92
CA LEU A 616 -25.39 -39.24 -28.97
C LEU A 616 -24.24 -40.06 -29.57
N ARG A 617 -24.09 -41.34 -29.20
CA ARG A 617 -23.10 -42.25 -29.80
C ARG A 617 -23.35 -42.44 -31.29
N MET A 618 -24.61 -42.64 -31.69
CA MET A 618 -25.01 -42.74 -33.10
C MET A 618 -24.71 -41.45 -33.88
N ARG A 619 -24.93 -40.28 -33.27
CA ARG A 619 -24.62 -38.98 -33.88
C ARG A 619 -23.11 -38.78 -34.06
N LYS A 620 -22.31 -39.14 -33.05
CA LYS A 620 -20.84 -39.08 -33.11
C LYS A 620 -20.29 -40.03 -34.18
N LEU A 621 -20.81 -41.26 -34.24
CA LEU A 621 -20.53 -42.22 -35.31
C LEU A 621 -20.85 -41.64 -36.69
N ARG A 622 -22.05 -41.08 -36.89
CA ARG A 622 -22.43 -40.46 -38.17
C ARG A 622 -21.47 -39.32 -38.59
N VAL A 623 -21.05 -38.48 -37.65
CA VAL A 623 -20.08 -37.40 -37.93
C VAL A 623 -18.72 -37.98 -38.31
N SER A 624 -18.20 -38.94 -37.55
CA SER A 624 -16.94 -39.63 -37.85
C SER A 624 -16.99 -40.33 -39.21
N THR A 625 -18.08 -41.03 -39.54
CA THR A 625 -18.29 -41.67 -40.84
C THR A 625 -18.35 -40.63 -41.97
N LYS A 626 -19.00 -39.48 -41.76
CA LYS A 626 -19.08 -38.40 -42.76
C LYS A 626 -17.70 -37.78 -43.05
N ILE A 627 -16.86 -37.62 -42.02
CA ILE A 627 -15.48 -37.15 -42.15
C ILE A 627 -14.62 -38.18 -42.89
N LEU A 628 -14.74 -39.47 -42.54
CA LEU A 628 -14.04 -40.57 -43.21
C LEU A 628 -14.43 -40.67 -44.69
N ASN A 629 -15.72 -40.51 -45.01
CA ASN A 629 -16.20 -40.54 -46.39
C ASN A 629 -15.69 -39.34 -47.19
N ARG A 630 -15.67 -38.13 -46.63
CA ARG A 630 -15.06 -36.94 -47.26
C ARG A 630 -13.57 -37.17 -47.57
N ARG A 631 -12.80 -37.70 -46.62
CA ARG A 631 -11.38 -38.02 -46.83
C ARG A 631 -11.19 -39.07 -47.94
N ARG A 632 -12.05 -40.08 -48.02
CA ARG A 632 -12.02 -41.07 -49.11
C ARG A 632 -12.36 -40.46 -50.46
N GLU A 633 -13.35 -39.56 -50.53
CA GLU A 633 -13.69 -38.84 -51.76
C GLU A 633 -12.56 -37.90 -52.22
N GLU A 634 -11.90 -37.21 -51.29
CA GLU A 634 -10.71 -36.38 -51.58
C GLU A 634 -9.54 -37.22 -52.10
N GLN A 635 -9.26 -38.37 -51.47
CA GLN A 635 -8.24 -39.30 -51.94
C GLN A 635 -8.56 -39.87 -53.34
N GLN A 636 -9.83 -40.20 -53.63
CA GLN A 636 -10.25 -40.64 -54.95
C GLN A 636 -10.16 -39.54 -56.01
N ARG A 637 -10.44 -38.28 -55.66
CA ARG A 637 -10.23 -37.12 -56.54
C ARG A 637 -8.75 -36.90 -56.83
N HIS A 638 -7.88 -37.00 -55.81
CA HIS A 638 -6.44 -36.92 -56.00
C HIS A 638 -5.86 -38.08 -56.82
N ALA A 639 -6.38 -39.30 -56.65
CA ALA A 639 -5.97 -40.45 -57.46
C ALA A 639 -6.39 -40.28 -58.93
N LYS A 640 -7.61 -39.80 -59.20
CA LYS A 640 -8.08 -39.52 -60.57
C LYS A 640 -7.30 -38.38 -61.25
N ALA A 641 -6.85 -37.39 -60.48
CA ALA A 641 -6.04 -36.27 -60.98
C ALA A 641 -4.57 -36.66 -61.30
N ARG A 642 -4.09 -37.81 -60.79
CA ARG A 642 -2.76 -38.36 -61.12
C ARG A 642 -2.75 -39.30 -62.32
N THR A 643 -3.92 -39.71 -62.81
CA THR A 643 -4.11 -40.60 -63.98
C THR A 643 -4.60 -39.85 -65.23
N LYS A 644 -4.58 -38.52 -65.21
CA LYS A 644 -4.63 -37.64 -66.39
C LYS A 644 -3.29 -36.91 -66.46
#